data_AF-A0A5N5KHF1-F1
#
_entry.id   AF-A0A5N5KHF1-F1
#
_cell.length_a   1.000
_cell.length_b   1.000
_cell.length_c   1.000
_cell.angle_alpha   90.00
_cell.angle_beta   90.00
_cell.angle_gamma   90.00
#
_symmetry.space_group_name_H-M   'P 1'
#
loop_
_entity.id
_entity.type
_entity.pdbx_description
1 polymer ?
#
loop_
_entity_poly.entity_id
_entity_poly.type
_entity_poly.pdbx_seq_one_letter_code
_entity_poly.pdbx_strand_id
1 'polypeptide(L)'
;MATSVILLFLPLIFFSSSSSSSSTIDRLSRASSLSVEHAADVLTSRPNGIFSAGFFPVGDNAYCFAVWFSESYSEGKRTVVWMANRDQPVNGRKSELSVLKSGNVIITDAGRFTVWSTDTVSESSVFLYLHENGNLKLQNSGGGVLWQSFDSPTDTLLPQQLITKDMKLVSSRSQGNFSSGFYKLYFGDDNVLRLLYGGPEISVYWPDPEFTRWEADRSTYNSSQIAFLDPLGYFSSSDNFNFTSADYGERVQRILKLDFDGNMRLYSRNYGMEKWTVSWQAMSQPCRIHGTCGPNSICSYVPHLGRKCSCLPGFKIRDRTDWSLGCLQEFNLTCTRNETGFLKLSNVDFFGYDYGFYPNYTFGMCENVCLHTCDCKGFQFTFIKHNHPANIPYCFAKTQLLNGHHSPNFQGDLYLKVPKKTLPFQETGLDCPSTVVKQINRTYTKNPENASQKFVVRFAIVLGAVELGVIFVVGCCFLRAHQNSSAGTHNYYRMATGFRKFTLSELKKATRGFSEEIGRGAGGVVYKGVLSDHRIAAIKRLNDASDQGEAEFQAEVSTIGKLNHINLTEMWGYCAEGKHRLLVYRYMEHGSLAEQLSSNALSWEKRFEIAVGTAKGLAYLHEECLEWVLHCDVKPQNILLDSNYQPKVSDFGLSWPMKRGGQVHKSFSKMRGTRGYMAPEWVFNLTITSKVDVYSYGMVLLEMISGKGPTEEIENRRVVRWVREKMKQATGMSSWIEMIMDPKLEGKYDKCRVEILFEVALKCVAEDKDARPTMKEVVEMLLRQENDSELV
;
A
#
# COMPACT_ATOMS: atom_id res chain seq x y z
N MET A 1 -37.10 64.89 -28.38
CA MET A 1 -38.37 64.13 -28.33
C MET A 1 -38.28 63.06 -29.43
N ALA A 2 -38.41 61.75 -29.23
CA ALA A 2 -38.55 60.92 -28.04
C ALA A 2 -38.08 59.50 -28.45
N THR A 3 -36.99 59.03 -27.84
CA THR A 3 -36.85 57.70 -27.22
C THR A 3 -37.39 56.47 -27.97
N SER A 4 -36.50 55.76 -28.66
CA SER A 4 -36.69 54.33 -28.97
C SER A 4 -36.28 53.50 -27.75
N VAL A 5 -37.27 52.88 -27.13
CA VAL A 5 -37.15 51.95 -26.01
C VAL A 5 -36.57 50.64 -26.53
N ILE A 6 -35.35 50.30 -26.10
CA ILE A 6 -34.79 48.95 -26.23
C ILE A 6 -35.13 48.20 -24.94
N LEU A 7 -36.02 47.22 -25.07
CA LEU A 7 -36.34 46.25 -24.02
C LEU A 7 -35.11 45.37 -23.72
N LEU A 8 -34.47 45.64 -22.57
CA LEU A 8 -33.50 44.74 -21.94
C LEU A 8 -34.25 43.58 -21.26
N PHE A 9 -34.19 42.39 -21.86
CA PHE A 9 -34.50 41.15 -21.13
C PHE A 9 -33.29 40.79 -20.25
N LEU A 10 -33.37 41.10 -18.97
CA LEU A 10 -32.53 40.51 -17.92
C LEU A 10 -33.03 39.09 -17.63
N PRO A 11 -32.19 38.03 -17.70
CA PRO A 11 -32.53 36.79 -17.03
C PRO A 11 -32.31 37.01 -15.53
N LEU A 12 -33.41 37.10 -14.78
CA LEU A 12 -33.43 36.89 -13.33
C LEU A 12 -32.92 35.47 -13.06
N ILE A 13 -31.62 35.34 -12.79
CA ILE A 13 -31.08 34.15 -12.14
C ILE A 13 -31.63 34.20 -10.71
N PHE A 14 -32.72 33.45 -10.48
CA PHE A 14 -33.09 33.03 -9.15
C PHE A 14 -31.88 32.33 -8.54
N PHE A 15 -31.20 33.00 -7.62
CA PHE A 15 -30.46 32.31 -6.57
C PHE A 15 -31.52 31.59 -5.74
N SER A 16 -31.91 30.38 -6.16
CA SER A 16 -32.33 29.37 -5.22
C SER A 16 -31.13 29.13 -4.31
N SER A 17 -31.13 29.82 -3.18
CA SER A 17 -30.44 29.35 -1.99
C SER A 17 -30.96 27.95 -1.72
N SER A 18 -30.25 26.95 -2.24
CA SER A 18 -30.37 25.57 -1.81
C SER A 18 -29.96 25.57 -0.34
N SER A 19 -30.96 25.76 0.51
CA SER A 19 -30.96 25.27 1.87
C SER A 19 -30.42 23.85 1.81
N SER A 20 -29.21 23.66 2.36
CA SER A 20 -28.58 22.37 2.53
C SER A 20 -29.44 21.51 3.45
N SER A 21 -30.44 20.84 2.88
CA SER A 21 -31.10 19.72 3.53
C SER A 21 -30.08 18.60 3.59
N SER A 22 -29.60 18.30 4.79
CA SER A 22 -28.78 17.12 5.09
C SER A 22 -29.55 15.86 4.66
N SER A 23 -29.36 15.41 3.42
CA SER A 23 -29.95 14.16 2.95
C SER A 23 -29.16 13.01 3.56
N THR A 24 -29.76 12.34 4.56
CA THR A 24 -29.22 11.11 5.15
C THR A 24 -29.07 10.04 4.06
N ILE A 25 -27.86 9.50 3.91
CA ILE A 25 -27.59 8.46 2.90
C ILE A 25 -28.02 7.13 3.51
N ASP A 26 -29.11 6.54 3.01
CA ASP A 26 -29.65 5.29 3.57
C ASP A 26 -28.96 4.03 2.99
N ARG A 27 -28.41 4.15 1.79
CA ARG A 27 -27.74 3.05 1.07
C ARG A 27 -26.75 3.62 0.06
N LEU A 28 -25.65 2.90 -0.13
CA LEU A 28 -24.64 3.19 -1.14
C LEU A 28 -24.83 2.19 -2.29
N SER A 29 -25.16 2.71 -3.49
CA SER A 29 -25.42 1.90 -4.68
C SER A 29 -24.16 1.69 -5.52
N ARG A 30 -24.23 0.76 -6.47
CA ARG A 30 -23.16 0.55 -7.45
C ARG A 30 -22.67 1.87 -8.08
N ALA A 31 -21.35 2.05 -8.11
CA ALA A 31 -20.65 3.24 -8.63
C ALA A 31 -20.88 4.54 -7.84
N SER A 32 -21.25 4.43 -6.55
CA SER A 32 -21.27 5.56 -5.62
C SER A 32 -20.14 5.47 -4.60
N SER A 33 -19.83 6.61 -3.99
CA SER A 33 -18.71 6.76 -3.04
C SER A 33 -19.08 7.70 -1.89
N LEU A 34 -18.45 7.49 -0.73
CA LEU A 34 -18.48 8.39 0.42
C LEU A 34 -17.09 9.01 0.57
N SER A 35 -17.00 10.33 0.69
CA SER A 35 -15.72 11.05 0.81
C SER A 35 -15.41 11.39 2.27
N VAL A 36 -14.14 11.30 2.66
CA VAL A 36 -13.67 11.77 3.97
C VAL A 36 -13.84 13.28 4.16
N GLU A 37 -13.89 14.04 3.06
CA GLU A 37 -13.95 15.52 3.10
C GLU A 37 -15.35 16.06 3.41
N HIS A 38 -16.37 15.20 3.30
CA HIS A 38 -17.76 15.55 3.57
C HIS A 38 -18.20 14.88 4.86
N ALA A 39 -18.13 15.61 5.98
CA ALA A 39 -18.52 15.08 7.30
C ALA A 39 -19.98 14.61 7.39
N ALA A 40 -20.83 15.01 6.43
CA ALA A 40 -22.21 14.56 6.29
C ALA A 40 -22.37 13.24 5.51
N ASP A 41 -21.31 12.73 4.87
CA ASP A 41 -21.30 11.47 4.13
C ASP A 41 -21.26 10.27 5.09
N VAL A 42 -22.39 10.04 5.76
CA VAL A 42 -22.57 8.99 6.77
C VAL A 42 -23.79 8.16 6.41
N LEU A 43 -23.63 6.84 6.44
CA LEU A 43 -24.72 5.88 6.35
C LEU A 43 -25.40 5.75 7.72
N THR A 44 -26.71 5.89 7.78
CA THR A 44 -27.48 5.71 9.02
C THR A 44 -28.34 4.45 8.96
N SER A 45 -28.38 3.69 10.06
CA SER A 45 -29.21 2.49 10.15
C SER A 45 -30.70 2.85 10.15
N ARG A 46 -31.54 2.11 9.42
CA ARG A 46 -33.01 2.37 9.37
C ARG A 46 -33.83 1.28 10.07
N PRO A 47 -35.00 1.63 10.63
CA PRO A 47 -35.60 2.98 10.75
C PRO A 47 -35.03 3.90 11.83
N ASN A 48 -34.45 3.39 12.92
CA ASN A 48 -34.26 4.19 14.15
C ASN A 48 -32.98 5.03 14.23
N GLY A 49 -32.04 4.89 13.27
CA GLY A 49 -30.81 5.70 13.27
C GLY A 49 -29.82 5.37 14.38
N ILE A 50 -29.93 4.22 15.06
CA ILE A 50 -29.10 3.83 16.22
C ILE A 50 -27.61 3.82 15.87
N PHE A 51 -27.26 3.29 14.69
CA PHE A 51 -25.89 3.19 14.21
C PHE A 51 -25.65 4.11 13.01
N SER A 52 -24.42 4.57 12.92
CA SER A 52 -23.88 5.36 11.83
C SER A 52 -22.61 4.70 11.30
N ALA A 53 -22.36 4.78 10.00
CA ALA A 53 -21.14 4.31 9.37
C ALA A 53 -20.55 5.34 8.41
N GLY A 54 -19.24 5.58 8.50
CA GLY A 54 -18.56 6.63 7.74
C GLY A 54 -17.09 6.72 8.11
N PHE A 55 -16.41 7.78 7.67
CA PHE A 55 -15.03 8.05 8.10
C PHE A 55 -14.99 8.64 9.51
N PHE A 56 -14.28 7.96 10.40
CA PHE A 56 -14.10 8.30 11.80
C PHE A 56 -12.66 8.76 12.06
N PRO A 57 -12.43 9.91 12.73
CA PRO A 57 -11.09 10.40 13.02
C PRO A 57 -10.41 9.54 14.09
N VAL A 58 -9.19 9.09 13.80
CA VAL A 58 -8.33 8.31 14.72
C VAL A 58 -6.99 9.01 15.01
N GLY A 59 -6.80 10.21 14.46
CA GLY A 59 -5.66 11.10 14.66
C GLY A 59 -5.93 12.44 13.96
N ASP A 60 -4.96 13.35 13.94
CA ASP A 60 -5.15 14.71 13.40
C ASP A 60 -5.57 14.75 11.93
N ASN A 61 -4.98 13.87 11.13
CA ASN A 61 -5.25 13.74 9.70
C ASN A 61 -5.49 12.28 9.29
N ALA A 62 -5.77 11.41 10.26
CA ALA A 62 -5.89 9.97 10.10
C ALA A 62 -7.33 9.53 10.36
N TYR A 63 -7.91 8.78 9.42
CA TYR A 63 -9.30 8.36 9.44
C TYR A 63 -9.43 6.86 9.14
N CYS A 64 -10.41 6.23 9.77
CA CYS A 64 -10.81 4.86 9.46
C CYS A 64 -12.28 4.84 9.10
N PHE A 65 -12.68 4.02 8.14
CA PHE A 65 -14.10 3.75 7.94
C PHE A 65 -14.60 2.87 9.09
N ALA A 66 -15.64 3.31 9.79
CA ALA A 66 -16.08 2.72 11.03
C ALA A 66 -17.61 2.66 11.13
N VAL A 67 -18.12 1.81 12.01
CA VAL A 67 -19.51 1.81 12.48
C VAL A 67 -19.51 2.21 13.96
N TRP A 68 -20.38 3.14 14.35
CA TRP A 68 -20.50 3.63 15.71
C TRP A 68 -21.96 3.90 16.09
N PHE A 69 -22.24 4.00 17.39
CA PHE A 69 -23.53 4.48 17.89
C PHE A 69 -23.70 5.97 17.54
N SER A 70 -24.79 6.33 16.85
CA SER A 70 -25.04 7.69 16.36
C SER A 70 -25.12 8.73 17.48
N GLU A 71 -25.65 8.33 18.64
CA GLU A 71 -25.67 9.17 19.85
C GLU A 71 -24.25 9.37 20.40
N SER A 72 -23.86 10.64 20.59
CA SER A 72 -22.61 11.00 21.25
C SER A 72 -22.73 10.99 22.78
N TYR A 73 -21.64 10.65 23.48
CA TYR A 73 -21.46 10.93 24.91
C TYR A 73 -20.56 12.16 25.10
N SER A 74 -20.60 12.77 26.30
CA SER A 74 -19.71 13.81 26.86
C SER A 74 -18.52 14.18 25.98
N GLU A 75 -18.46 15.46 25.60
CA GLU A 75 -17.44 16.05 24.71
C GLU A 75 -17.50 15.58 23.24
N GLY A 76 -18.63 15.02 22.78
CA GLY A 76 -18.82 14.66 21.37
C GLY A 76 -18.14 13.36 20.93
N LYS A 77 -17.70 12.52 21.88
CA LYS A 77 -17.07 11.22 21.59
C LYS A 77 -18.16 10.18 21.29
N ARG A 78 -17.96 9.40 20.22
CA ARG A 78 -18.89 8.33 19.80
C ARG A 78 -18.31 6.95 20.07
N THR A 79 -19.17 5.98 20.38
CA THR A 79 -18.75 4.60 20.67
C THR A 79 -18.62 3.82 19.37
N VAL A 80 -17.39 3.54 18.96
CA VAL A 80 -17.09 2.73 17.76
C VAL A 80 -17.21 1.25 18.10
N VAL A 81 -17.89 0.50 17.23
CA VAL A 81 -18.14 -0.95 17.38
C VAL A 81 -17.48 -1.79 16.28
N TRP A 82 -17.12 -1.17 15.16
CA TRP A 82 -16.43 -1.83 14.06
C TRP A 82 -15.59 -0.84 13.26
N MET A 83 -14.44 -1.29 12.71
CA MET A 83 -13.57 -0.50 11.83
C MET A 83 -12.99 -1.38 10.73
N ALA A 84 -13.06 -0.91 9.48
CA ALA A 84 -12.55 -1.62 8.31
C ALA A 84 -11.01 -1.64 8.26
N ASN A 85 -10.40 -0.45 8.37
CA ASN A 85 -8.98 -0.24 8.08
C ASN A 85 -8.19 0.24 9.32
N ARG A 86 -8.49 -0.30 10.51
CA ARG A 86 -7.93 0.14 11.80
C ARG A 86 -6.40 0.11 11.88
N ASP A 87 -5.75 -0.80 11.16
CA ASP A 87 -4.28 -0.95 11.12
C ASP A 87 -3.62 -0.04 10.08
N GLN A 88 -4.37 0.38 9.06
CA GLN A 88 -3.92 1.28 8.01
C GLN A 88 -4.91 2.44 7.83
N PRO A 89 -4.89 3.46 8.73
CA PRO A 89 -5.73 4.63 8.57
C PRO A 89 -5.42 5.39 7.27
N VAL A 90 -6.46 5.99 6.68
CA VAL A 90 -6.37 6.83 5.49
C VAL A 90 -6.28 8.32 5.85
N ASN A 91 -5.87 9.14 4.90
CA ASN A 91 -5.78 10.58 5.10
C ASN A 91 -7.17 11.24 5.17
N GLY A 92 -7.28 12.31 5.94
CA GLY A 92 -8.46 13.18 6.01
C GLY A 92 -8.79 14.00 4.75
N ARG A 93 -8.04 13.82 3.66
CA ARG A 93 -8.28 14.48 2.36
C ARG A 93 -8.24 13.45 1.24
N LYS A 94 -9.07 13.62 0.21
CA LYS A 94 -9.11 12.78 -1.01
C LYS A 94 -9.23 11.27 -0.80
N SER A 95 -9.61 10.81 0.39
CA SER A 95 -9.87 9.39 0.67
C SER A 95 -11.36 9.13 0.54
N GLU A 96 -11.72 7.98 -0.02
CA GLU A 96 -13.12 7.64 -0.30
C GLU A 96 -13.38 6.13 -0.12
N LEU A 97 -14.58 5.80 0.37
CA LEU A 97 -15.15 4.46 0.31
C LEU A 97 -15.99 4.38 -0.96
N SER A 98 -15.70 3.44 -1.85
CA SER A 98 -16.35 3.33 -3.16
C SER A 98 -16.91 1.93 -3.40
N VAL A 99 -18.15 1.84 -3.88
CA VAL A 99 -18.76 0.59 -4.35
C VAL A 99 -18.50 0.48 -5.85
N LEU A 100 -17.57 -0.39 -6.25
CA LEU A 100 -17.17 -0.54 -7.65
C LEU A 100 -18.27 -1.21 -8.49
N LYS A 101 -18.20 -1.00 -9.81
CA LYS A 101 -19.12 -1.66 -10.78
C LYS A 101 -19.05 -3.18 -10.71
N SER A 102 -17.89 -3.74 -10.34
CA SER A 102 -17.68 -5.18 -10.15
C SER A 102 -18.41 -5.76 -8.94
N GLY A 103 -18.99 -4.93 -8.08
CA GLY A 103 -19.58 -5.38 -6.82
C GLY A 103 -18.59 -5.51 -5.66
N ASN A 104 -17.40 -4.91 -5.77
CA ASN A 104 -16.42 -4.83 -4.69
C ASN A 104 -16.55 -3.51 -3.93
N VAL A 105 -16.45 -3.51 -2.61
CA VAL A 105 -16.39 -2.29 -1.80
C VAL A 105 -14.94 -2.05 -1.42
N ILE A 106 -14.42 -0.88 -1.73
CA ILE A 106 -13.01 -0.53 -1.48
C ILE A 106 -12.88 0.78 -0.72
N ILE A 107 -11.85 0.90 0.11
CA ILE A 107 -11.38 2.15 0.68
C ILE A 107 -10.11 2.56 -0.05
N THR A 108 -10.11 3.76 -0.63
CA THR A 108 -8.92 4.34 -1.27
C THR A 108 -8.40 5.50 -0.44
N ASP A 109 -7.08 5.57 -0.29
CA ASP A 109 -6.41 6.70 0.35
C ASP A 109 -6.21 7.87 -0.63
N ALA A 110 -5.87 9.05 -0.10
CA ALA A 110 -5.36 10.20 -0.85
C ALA A 110 -4.31 9.85 -1.92
N GLY A 111 -3.46 8.85 -1.68
CA GLY A 111 -2.49 8.33 -2.65
C GLY A 111 -3.07 7.51 -3.81
N ARG A 112 -4.41 7.36 -3.90
CA ARG A 112 -5.15 6.58 -4.91
C ARG A 112 -4.83 5.09 -4.95
N PHE A 113 -4.30 4.54 -3.86
CA PHE A 113 -4.17 3.11 -3.66
C PHE A 113 -5.26 2.57 -2.73
N THR A 114 -5.64 1.32 -2.94
CA THR A 114 -6.63 0.63 -2.11
C THR A 114 -5.99 0.21 -0.80
N VAL A 115 -6.60 0.58 0.31
CA VAL A 115 -6.16 0.24 1.67
C VAL A 115 -6.95 -0.94 2.24
N TRP A 116 -8.20 -1.09 1.84
CA TRP A 116 -9.09 -2.15 2.29
C TRP A 116 -10.10 -2.50 1.21
N SER A 117 -10.48 -3.76 1.11
CA SER A 117 -11.49 -4.26 0.16
C SER A 117 -12.29 -5.43 0.74
N THR A 118 -13.51 -5.63 0.24
CA THR A 118 -14.33 -6.82 0.56
C THR A 118 -14.00 -8.02 -0.32
N ASP A 119 -13.23 -7.82 -1.40
CA ASP A 119 -12.86 -8.81 -2.42
C ASP A 119 -14.05 -9.56 -3.03
N THR A 120 -15.21 -8.91 -3.04
CA THR A 120 -16.46 -9.45 -3.58
C THR A 120 -16.59 -9.19 -5.08
N VAL A 121 -17.23 -10.13 -5.79
CA VAL A 121 -17.54 -10.01 -7.22
C VAL A 121 -19.02 -10.32 -7.43
N SER A 122 -19.72 -9.45 -8.16
CA SER A 122 -21.10 -9.68 -8.54
C SER A 122 -21.45 -9.03 -9.88
N GLU A 123 -22.09 -9.79 -10.75
CA GLU A 123 -22.60 -9.30 -12.04
C GLU A 123 -23.90 -8.49 -11.84
N SER A 124 -24.69 -8.80 -10.81
CA SER A 124 -25.93 -8.09 -10.47
C SER A 124 -25.69 -6.81 -9.67
N SER A 125 -26.63 -5.86 -9.74
CA SER A 125 -26.55 -4.61 -8.97
C SER A 125 -26.39 -4.89 -7.47
N VAL A 126 -25.46 -4.18 -6.83
CA VAL A 126 -25.19 -4.31 -5.40
C VAL A 126 -25.53 -3.04 -4.64
N PHE A 127 -25.88 -3.22 -3.37
CA PHE A 127 -26.16 -2.16 -2.43
C PHE A 127 -25.48 -2.45 -1.10
N LEU A 128 -24.76 -1.46 -0.58
CA LEU A 128 -24.20 -1.45 0.76
C LEU A 128 -25.17 -0.67 1.66
N TYR A 129 -25.60 -1.26 2.77
CA TYR A 129 -26.48 -0.60 3.73
C TYR A 129 -26.18 -1.05 5.15
N LEU A 130 -26.52 -0.18 6.12
CA LEU A 130 -26.32 -0.42 7.54
C LEU A 130 -27.63 -0.88 8.18
N HIS A 131 -27.63 -2.06 8.80
CA HIS A 131 -28.78 -2.63 9.47
C HIS A 131 -28.94 -2.10 10.92
N GLU A 132 -30.14 -2.21 11.51
CA GLU A 132 -30.42 -1.69 12.87
C GLU A 132 -29.62 -2.32 13.99
N ASN A 133 -29.13 -3.53 13.79
CA ASN A 133 -28.26 -4.22 14.74
C ASN A 133 -26.78 -3.83 14.56
N GLY A 134 -26.47 -2.85 13.72
CA GLY A 134 -25.11 -2.38 13.44
C GLY A 134 -24.37 -3.19 12.38
N ASN A 135 -25.02 -4.18 11.75
CA ASN A 135 -24.39 -4.97 10.69
C ASN A 135 -24.40 -4.22 9.35
N LEU A 136 -23.22 -3.85 8.87
CA LEU A 136 -23.00 -3.32 7.53
C LEU A 136 -22.96 -4.48 6.52
N LYS A 137 -23.90 -4.50 5.57
CA LYS A 137 -24.07 -5.60 4.61
C LYS A 137 -23.97 -5.13 3.17
N LEU A 138 -23.28 -5.92 2.35
CA LEU A 138 -23.29 -5.82 0.91
C LEU A 138 -24.20 -6.91 0.34
N GLN A 139 -25.27 -6.50 -0.35
CA GLN A 139 -26.23 -7.42 -0.97
C GLN A 139 -26.35 -7.18 -2.46
N ASN A 140 -26.66 -8.26 -3.20
CA ASN A 140 -27.06 -8.17 -4.59
C ASN A 140 -28.58 -7.86 -4.70
N SER A 141 -29.03 -7.50 -5.90
CA SER A 141 -30.45 -7.22 -6.18
C SER A 141 -31.38 -8.42 -5.98
N GLY A 142 -30.82 -9.64 -5.93
CA GLY A 142 -31.56 -10.88 -5.62
C GLY A 142 -31.68 -11.19 -4.14
N GLY A 143 -31.21 -10.30 -3.24
CA GLY A 143 -31.25 -10.49 -1.78
C GLY A 143 -30.12 -11.36 -1.20
N GLY A 144 -29.21 -11.86 -2.04
CA GLY A 144 -28.03 -12.61 -1.61
C GLY A 144 -27.03 -11.71 -0.90
N VAL A 145 -26.57 -12.12 0.28
CA VAL A 145 -25.50 -11.45 1.03
C VAL A 145 -24.16 -11.84 0.44
N LEU A 146 -23.41 -10.85 -0.05
CA LEU A 146 -22.08 -11.05 -0.62
C LEU A 146 -20.99 -10.86 0.44
N TRP A 147 -21.20 -9.94 1.39
CA TRP A 147 -20.29 -9.65 2.49
C TRP A 147 -21.04 -8.98 3.64
N GLN A 148 -20.59 -9.19 4.88
CA GLN A 148 -21.12 -8.51 6.06
C GLN A 148 -20.03 -8.24 7.11
N SER A 149 -20.11 -7.08 7.77
CA SER A 149 -19.16 -6.66 8.82
C SER A 149 -19.11 -7.62 10.01
N PHE A 150 -20.22 -8.31 10.30
CA PHE A 150 -20.32 -9.25 11.42
C PHE A 150 -19.40 -10.46 11.26
N ASP A 151 -18.98 -10.79 10.03
CA ASP A 151 -18.06 -11.90 9.76
C ASP A 151 -16.58 -11.52 10.01
N SER A 152 -16.30 -10.24 10.28
CA SER A 152 -14.96 -9.73 10.52
C SER A 152 -14.98 -8.72 11.67
N PRO A 153 -15.29 -9.14 12.90
CA PRO A 153 -15.33 -8.26 14.06
C PRO A 153 -13.97 -7.61 14.34
N THR A 154 -14.00 -6.48 15.05
CA THR A 154 -12.77 -5.81 15.51
C THR A 154 -12.49 -6.17 16.97
N ASP A 155 -12.76 -5.27 17.91
CA ASP A 155 -12.63 -5.53 19.35
C ASP A 155 -13.98 -5.73 20.06
N THR A 156 -15.09 -5.56 19.33
CA THR A 156 -16.44 -5.51 19.89
C THR A 156 -17.37 -6.50 19.19
N LEU A 157 -18.20 -7.19 19.98
CA LEU A 157 -19.29 -8.04 19.55
C LEU A 157 -20.62 -7.36 19.91
N LEU A 158 -21.52 -7.25 18.94
CA LEU A 158 -22.88 -6.76 19.17
C LEU A 158 -23.84 -7.91 19.50
N PRO A 159 -24.97 -7.64 20.17
CA PRO A 159 -26.00 -8.64 20.37
C PRO A 159 -26.44 -9.27 19.04
N GLN A 160 -26.71 -10.57 19.05
CA GLN A 160 -27.08 -11.39 17.88
C GLN A 160 -25.96 -11.59 16.84
N GLN A 161 -24.78 -11.01 17.04
CA GLN A 161 -23.60 -11.37 16.26
C GLN A 161 -23.06 -12.72 16.73
N LEU A 162 -22.86 -13.65 15.79
CA LEU A 162 -22.28 -14.95 16.06
C LEU A 162 -20.75 -14.84 16.05
N ILE A 163 -20.09 -15.43 17.03
CA ILE A 163 -18.67 -15.81 16.96
C ILE A 163 -18.63 -17.20 16.33
N THR A 164 -17.91 -17.35 15.22
CA THR A 164 -17.70 -18.65 14.56
C THR A 164 -16.22 -19.06 14.62
N LYS A 165 -15.91 -20.28 14.17
CA LYS A 165 -14.56 -20.86 14.10
C LYS A 165 -13.49 -19.91 13.52
N ASP A 166 -13.80 -19.23 12.41
CA ASP A 166 -12.82 -18.44 11.68
C ASP A 166 -12.70 -16.99 12.20
N MET A 167 -13.58 -16.59 13.12
CA MET A 167 -13.61 -15.25 13.68
C MET A 167 -12.64 -15.09 14.85
N LYS A 168 -12.06 -13.90 14.94
CA LYS A 168 -11.19 -13.50 16.04
C LYS A 168 -11.53 -12.07 16.43
N LEU A 169 -11.86 -11.83 17.70
CA LEU A 169 -11.88 -10.47 18.22
C LEU A 169 -10.47 -10.10 18.63
N VAL A 170 -10.01 -8.92 18.23
CA VAL A 170 -8.67 -8.40 18.50
C VAL A 170 -8.81 -7.07 19.20
N SER A 171 -8.25 -6.97 20.41
CA SER A 171 -8.21 -5.74 21.21
C SER A 171 -7.65 -4.54 20.44
N SER A 172 -7.98 -3.34 20.89
CA SER A 172 -7.24 -2.12 20.50
C SER A 172 -5.85 -2.09 21.14
N ARG A 173 -4.89 -1.40 20.51
CA ARG A 173 -3.52 -1.29 21.02
C ARG A 173 -3.45 -0.49 22.33
N SER A 174 -4.25 0.55 22.44
CA SER A 174 -4.42 1.35 23.66
C SER A 174 -5.73 2.13 23.60
N GLN A 175 -6.09 2.85 24.68
CA GLN A 175 -7.32 3.66 24.74
C GLN A 175 -7.45 4.70 23.59
N GLY A 176 -6.34 5.23 23.08
CA GLY A 176 -6.33 6.21 21.99
C GLY A 176 -5.84 5.66 20.65
N ASN A 177 -5.32 4.44 20.62
CA ASN A 177 -4.82 3.81 19.39
C ASN A 177 -5.69 2.61 19.03
N PHE A 178 -6.53 2.83 18.01
CA PHE A 178 -7.44 1.82 17.49
C PHE A 178 -6.77 0.73 16.67
N SER A 179 -5.45 0.73 16.42
CA SER A 179 -4.80 -0.38 15.73
C SER A 179 -4.93 -1.69 16.51
N SER A 180 -4.71 -2.81 15.84
CA SER A 180 -4.72 -4.15 16.44
C SER A 180 -3.72 -4.23 17.61
N GLY A 181 -4.24 -4.65 18.76
CA GLY A 181 -3.50 -4.89 19.99
C GLY A 181 -2.95 -6.31 20.08
N PHE A 182 -2.53 -6.69 21.29
CA PHE A 182 -1.93 -8.00 21.54
C PHE A 182 -2.94 -9.08 21.94
N TYR A 183 -4.12 -8.69 22.44
CA TYR A 183 -5.09 -9.63 22.98
C TYR A 183 -6.10 -10.09 21.93
N LYS A 184 -6.43 -11.39 21.96
CA LYS A 184 -7.35 -12.03 21.02
C LYS A 184 -8.32 -12.94 21.74
N LEU A 185 -9.59 -12.92 21.33
CA LEU A 185 -10.60 -13.92 21.67
C LEU A 185 -10.89 -14.77 20.43
N TYR A 186 -10.80 -16.09 20.57
CA TYR A 186 -11.01 -17.03 19.45
C TYR A 186 -11.33 -18.45 19.95
N PHE A 187 -11.89 -19.28 19.07
CA PHE A 187 -12.00 -20.72 19.32
C PHE A 187 -10.67 -21.42 19.02
N GLY A 188 -10.15 -22.17 19.99
CA GLY A 188 -9.01 -23.05 19.79
C GLY A 188 -9.36 -24.28 18.95
N ASP A 189 -8.34 -24.99 18.48
CA ASP A 189 -8.49 -26.23 17.71
C ASP A 189 -9.21 -27.36 18.49
N ASP A 190 -9.26 -27.23 19.82
CA ASP A 190 -9.97 -28.12 20.73
C ASP A 190 -11.42 -27.69 21.03
N ASN A 191 -11.99 -26.80 20.21
CA ASN A 191 -13.35 -26.26 20.30
C ASN A 191 -13.62 -25.34 21.51
N VAL A 192 -12.60 -25.00 22.31
CA VAL A 192 -12.75 -24.14 23.50
C VAL A 192 -12.55 -22.67 23.14
N LEU A 193 -13.40 -21.79 23.66
CA LEU A 193 -13.27 -20.34 23.51
C LEU A 193 -12.19 -19.80 24.45
N ARG A 194 -11.20 -19.06 23.93
CA ARG A 194 -9.97 -18.70 24.65
C ARG A 194 -9.61 -17.22 24.50
N LEU A 195 -9.06 -16.62 25.56
CA LEU A 195 -8.31 -15.37 25.48
C LEU A 195 -6.81 -15.63 25.44
N LEU A 196 -6.15 -14.95 24.51
CA LEU A 196 -4.75 -15.12 24.19
C LEU A 196 -4.03 -13.77 24.19
N TYR A 197 -2.85 -13.75 24.80
CA TYR A 197 -1.88 -12.69 24.62
C TYR A 197 -0.89 -13.09 23.51
N GLY A 198 -0.85 -12.31 22.43
CA GLY A 198 0.00 -12.51 21.26
C GLY A 198 1.20 -11.55 21.22
N GLY A 199 1.81 -11.26 22.38
CA GLY A 199 3.05 -10.49 22.47
C GLY A 199 4.29 -11.29 22.07
N PRO A 200 5.50 -10.88 22.52
CA PRO A 200 6.76 -11.57 22.20
C PRO A 200 6.71 -13.07 22.51
N GLU A 201 6.06 -13.44 23.61
CA GLU A 201 5.76 -14.83 23.95
C GLU A 201 4.25 -15.04 24.03
N ILE A 202 3.75 -15.96 23.20
CA ILE A 202 2.33 -16.26 23.07
C ILE A 202 1.85 -17.05 24.29
N SER A 203 0.77 -16.61 24.94
CA SER A 203 0.21 -17.33 26.08
C SER A 203 -1.31 -17.21 26.17
N VAL A 204 -1.97 -18.32 26.50
CA VAL A 204 -3.40 -18.36 26.84
C VAL A 204 -3.52 -18.10 28.34
N TYR A 205 -4.45 -17.22 28.73
CA TYR A 205 -4.70 -16.88 30.13
C TYR A 205 -6.16 -17.04 30.55
N TRP A 206 -7.04 -17.38 29.61
CA TRP A 206 -8.44 -17.67 29.89
C TRP A 206 -8.98 -18.71 28.89
N PRO A 207 -9.71 -19.77 29.33
CA PRO A 207 -9.91 -20.14 30.74
C PRO A 207 -8.58 -20.38 31.47
N ASP A 208 -8.60 -20.29 32.79
CA ASP A 208 -7.40 -20.34 33.63
C ASP A 208 -6.62 -21.64 33.34
N PRO A 209 -5.36 -21.56 32.86
CA PRO A 209 -4.64 -22.75 32.39
C PRO A 209 -4.25 -23.73 33.52
N GLU A 210 -4.41 -23.37 34.79
CA GLU A 210 -4.20 -24.29 35.91
C GLU A 210 -5.27 -25.37 36.01
N PHE A 211 -6.45 -25.11 35.44
CA PHE A 211 -7.57 -26.03 35.46
C PHE A 211 -7.61 -26.85 34.17
N THR A 212 -7.99 -28.11 34.32
CA THR A 212 -8.39 -28.91 33.17
C THR A 212 -9.68 -28.34 32.57
N ARG A 213 -10.01 -28.77 31.35
CA ARG A 213 -11.15 -28.23 30.61
C ARG A 213 -12.47 -28.45 31.35
N TRP A 214 -12.69 -29.65 31.90
CA TRP A 214 -13.89 -29.98 32.65
C TRP A 214 -13.96 -29.27 34.00
N GLU A 215 -12.83 -29.02 34.67
CA GLU A 215 -12.78 -28.23 35.91
C GLU A 215 -13.06 -26.74 35.66
N ALA A 216 -12.76 -26.25 34.46
CA ALA A 216 -13.16 -24.92 34.02
C ALA A 216 -14.60 -24.87 33.46
N ASP A 217 -15.40 -25.92 33.68
CA ASP A 217 -16.76 -26.11 33.15
C ASP A 217 -16.85 -25.99 31.62
N ARG A 218 -15.77 -26.38 30.92
CA ARG A 218 -15.69 -26.38 29.45
C ARG A 218 -15.88 -27.77 28.86
N SER A 219 -16.51 -27.82 27.69
CA SER A 219 -16.71 -29.02 26.89
C SER A 219 -15.96 -28.92 25.56
N THR A 220 -15.29 -30.00 25.15
CA THR A 220 -14.62 -30.10 23.84
C THR A 220 -15.44 -30.90 22.82
N TYR A 221 -16.56 -31.49 23.23
CA TYR A 221 -17.32 -32.45 22.42
C TYR A 221 -18.19 -31.78 21.35
N ASN A 222 -18.56 -30.51 21.54
CA ASN A 222 -19.34 -29.76 20.56
C ASN A 222 -18.41 -28.99 19.62
N SER A 223 -18.26 -29.50 18.40
CA SER A 223 -17.39 -28.94 17.37
C SER A 223 -18.02 -27.82 16.52
N SER A 224 -19.19 -27.32 16.91
CA SER A 224 -19.83 -26.21 16.17
C SER A 224 -19.02 -24.92 16.24
N GLN A 225 -18.29 -24.68 17.34
CA GLN A 225 -17.49 -23.47 17.56
C GLN A 225 -18.32 -22.19 17.34
N ILE A 226 -19.46 -22.12 18.03
CA ILE A 226 -20.40 -21.00 17.94
C ILE A 226 -20.59 -20.40 19.34
N ALA A 227 -20.50 -19.08 19.43
CA ALA A 227 -20.94 -18.34 20.61
C ALA A 227 -21.74 -17.10 20.22
N PHE A 228 -22.65 -16.66 21.08
CA PHE A 228 -23.43 -15.44 20.84
C PHE A 228 -23.86 -14.78 22.14
N LEU A 229 -24.03 -13.46 22.07
CA LEU A 229 -24.65 -12.64 23.11
C LEU A 229 -26.09 -12.32 22.69
N ASP A 230 -27.04 -12.58 23.57
CA ASP A 230 -28.42 -12.17 23.34
C ASP A 230 -28.67 -10.70 23.75
N PRO A 231 -29.77 -10.08 23.28
CA PRO A 231 -30.10 -8.71 23.66
C PRO A 231 -30.47 -8.52 25.14
N LEU A 232 -30.70 -9.57 25.92
CA LEU A 232 -31.08 -9.51 27.35
C LEU A 232 -29.87 -9.61 28.29
N GLY A 233 -28.68 -9.94 27.75
CA GLY A 233 -27.43 -10.03 28.51
C GLY A 233 -27.02 -11.45 28.89
N TYR A 234 -27.57 -12.47 28.24
CA TYR A 234 -27.08 -13.85 28.34
C TYR A 234 -26.12 -14.17 27.20
N PHE A 235 -24.95 -14.69 27.57
CA PHE A 235 -23.95 -15.19 26.63
C PHE A 235 -23.89 -16.71 26.70
N SER A 236 -23.83 -17.34 25.53
CA SER A 236 -23.73 -18.80 25.41
C SER A 236 -22.69 -19.18 24.37
N SER A 237 -21.90 -20.19 24.67
CA SER A 237 -20.86 -20.74 23.80
C SER A 237 -20.98 -22.26 23.70
N SER A 238 -20.61 -22.79 22.54
CA SER A 238 -20.66 -24.22 22.23
C SER A 238 -19.79 -25.07 23.16
N ASP A 239 -18.75 -24.47 23.75
CA ASP A 239 -17.88 -25.11 24.74
C ASP A 239 -18.47 -25.15 26.16
N ASN A 240 -19.79 -25.00 26.30
CA ASN A 240 -20.55 -24.98 27.56
C ASN A 240 -20.33 -23.74 28.43
N PHE A 241 -19.48 -22.80 28.01
CA PHE A 241 -19.35 -21.53 28.71
C PHE A 241 -20.59 -20.66 28.53
N ASN A 242 -21.11 -20.15 29.65
CA ASN A 242 -22.19 -19.19 29.66
C ASN A 242 -22.02 -18.20 30.81
N PHE A 243 -22.65 -17.03 30.67
CA PHE A 243 -22.79 -16.06 31.76
C PHE A 243 -24.03 -15.20 31.57
N THR A 244 -24.50 -14.61 32.66
CA THR A 244 -25.54 -13.59 32.69
C THR A 244 -24.96 -12.25 33.16
N SER A 245 -25.45 -11.16 32.58
CA SER A 245 -25.11 -9.81 33.03
C SER A 245 -25.77 -9.50 34.38
N ALA A 246 -25.18 -8.58 35.15
CA ALA A 246 -25.75 -8.12 36.42
C ALA A 246 -27.15 -7.49 36.27
N ASP A 247 -27.44 -6.95 35.09
CA ASP A 247 -28.70 -6.33 34.67
C ASP A 247 -29.48 -7.21 33.69
N TYR A 248 -29.35 -8.54 33.80
CA TYR A 248 -29.99 -9.48 32.89
C TYR A 248 -31.52 -9.28 32.85
N GLY A 249 -32.08 -9.27 31.64
CA GLY A 249 -33.51 -9.05 31.41
C GLY A 249 -33.89 -7.59 31.15
N GLU A 250 -33.02 -6.63 31.50
CA GLU A 250 -33.23 -5.22 31.22
C GLU A 250 -33.08 -4.91 29.73
N ARG A 251 -33.92 -4.00 29.20
CA ARG A 251 -33.87 -3.58 27.79
C ARG A 251 -32.94 -2.38 27.62
N VAL A 252 -31.65 -2.65 27.52
CA VAL A 252 -30.57 -1.66 27.43
C VAL A 252 -29.67 -1.95 26.24
N GLN A 253 -28.91 -0.95 25.80
CA GLN A 253 -27.88 -1.15 24.78
C GLN A 253 -26.73 -1.95 25.40
N ARG A 254 -26.21 -2.93 24.65
CA ARG A 254 -25.15 -3.83 25.10
C ARG A 254 -24.03 -3.92 24.07
N ILE A 255 -22.80 -3.95 24.56
CA ILE A 255 -21.61 -4.31 23.76
C ILE A 255 -20.73 -5.24 24.58
N LEU A 256 -20.27 -6.34 23.97
CA LEU A 256 -19.26 -7.20 24.57
C LEU A 256 -17.92 -6.88 23.91
N LYS A 257 -16.98 -6.35 24.68
CA LYS A 257 -15.76 -5.75 24.15
C LYS A 257 -14.52 -6.39 24.79
N LEU A 258 -13.55 -6.74 23.94
CA LEU A 258 -12.21 -7.10 24.36
C LEU A 258 -11.40 -5.82 24.47
N ASP A 259 -11.27 -5.32 25.69
CA ASP A 259 -10.58 -4.07 25.95
C ASP A 259 -9.07 -4.19 25.69
N PHE A 260 -8.42 -3.05 25.46
CA PHE A 260 -6.97 -2.97 25.24
C PHE A 260 -6.14 -3.52 26.42
N ASP A 261 -6.76 -3.67 27.58
CA ASP A 261 -6.16 -4.26 28.76
C ASP A 261 -6.19 -5.79 28.82
N GLY A 262 -6.80 -6.43 27.82
CA GLY A 262 -6.92 -7.88 27.69
C GLY A 262 -8.11 -8.48 28.43
N ASN A 263 -8.95 -7.68 29.06
CA ASN A 263 -10.17 -8.21 29.69
C ASN A 263 -11.35 -8.15 28.73
N MET A 264 -12.18 -9.19 28.76
CA MET A 264 -13.45 -9.20 28.04
C MET A 264 -14.54 -8.66 28.97
N ARG A 265 -15.23 -7.61 28.56
CA ARG A 265 -16.26 -6.94 29.38
C ARG A 265 -17.56 -6.78 28.61
N LEU A 266 -18.65 -7.06 29.29
CA LEU A 266 -19.98 -6.67 28.83
C LEU A 266 -20.29 -5.30 29.41
N TYR A 267 -20.59 -4.37 28.51
CA TYR A 267 -21.02 -3.03 28.87
C TYR A 267 -22.50 -2.89 28.58
N SER A 268 -23.21 -2.27 29.52
CA SER A 268 -24.61 -1.91 29.44
C SER A 268 -24.77 -0.40 29.50
N ARG A 269 -25.69 0.13 28.69
CA ARG A 269 -26.04 1.54 28.63
C ARG A 269 -27.55 1.72 28.44
N ASN A 270 -28.16 2.46 29.35
CA ASN A 270 -29.57 2.87 29.22
C ASN A 270 -29.72 3.87 28.06
N TYR A 271 -30.85 3.80 27.36
CA TYR A 271 -31.20 4.76 26.31
C TYR A 271 -31.22 6.19 26.86
N GLY A 272 -30.58 7.13 26.16
CA GLY A 272 -30.48 8.53 26.61
C GLY A 272 -29.55 8.77 27.80
N MET A 273 -29.06 7.72 28.48
CA MET A 273 -27.94 7.87 29.40
C MET A 273 -26.64 7.87 28.62
N GLU A 274 -25.67 8.53 29.22
CA GLU A 274 -24.51 9.01 28.52
C GLU A 274 -23.32 8.02 28.74
N LYS A 275 -23.28 7.32 29.89
CA LYS A 275 -22.16 6.48 30.32
C LYS A 275 -22.40 4.97 30.13
N TRP A 276 -21.43 4.27 29.55
CA TRP A 276 -21.36 2.80 29.57
C TRP A 276 -20.94 2.29 30.97
N THR A 277 -21.62 1.27 31.45
CA THR A 277 -21.33 0.62 32.74
C THR A 277 -20.96 -0.83 32.52
N VAL A 278 -19.97 -1.35 33.25
CA VAL A 278 -19.58 -2.76 33.16
C VAL A 278 -20.61 -3.59 33.92
N SER A 279 -21.37 -4.43 33.22
CA SER A 279 -22.36 -5.33 33.80
C SER A 279 -21.84 -6.76 33.95
N TRP A 280 -20.73 -7.10 33.28
CA TRP A 280 -19.98 -8.35 33.48
C TRP A 280 -18.52 -8.21 32.99
N GLN A 281 -17.60 -9.00 33.54
CA GLN A 281 -16.22 -9.11 33.06
C GLN A 281 -15.67 -10.54 33.24
N ALA A 282 -14.79 -10.97 32.33
CA ALA A 282 -14.20 -12.30 32.35
C ALA A 282 -13.19 -12.50 33.48
N MET A 283 -12.34 -11.50 33.71
CA MET A 283 -11.28 -11.56 34.72
C MET A 283 -11.55 -10.54 35.83
N SER A 284 -11.83 -11.02 37.04
CA SER A 284 -12.04 -10.17 38.22
C SER A 284 -10.74 -9.62 38.81
N GLN A 285 -9.62 -10.31 38.58
CA GLN A 285 -8.28 -9.91 38.99
C GLN A 285 -7.46 -9.44 37.78
N PRO A 286 -7.39 -8.12 37.51
CA PRO A 286 -6.81 -7.60 36.27
C PRO A 286 -5.32 -7.89 36.09
N CYS A 287 -4.58 -8.10 37.18
CA CYS A 287 -3.14 -8.42 37.12
C CYS A 287 -2.85 -9.89 36.77
N ARG A 288 -3.86 -10.78 36.77
CA ARG A 288 -3.70 -12.15 36.25
C ARG A 288 -3.75 -12.21 34.72
N ILE A 289 -4.11 -11.12 34.06
CA ILE A 289 -4.10 -11.03 32.60
C ILE A 289 -2.64 -10.96 32.12
N HIS A 290 -2.26 -11.91 31.27
CA HIS A 290 -0.89 -12.00 30.77
C HIS A 290 -0.49 -10.77 29.94
N GLY A 291 0.79 -10.43 29.93
CA GLY A 291 1.31 -9.29 29.18
C GLY A 291 0.89 -7.91 29.69
N THR A 292 0.23 -7.83 30.85
CA THR A 292 -0.15 -6.55 31.49
C THR A 292 1.08 -5.68 31.78
N CYS A 293 2.12 -6.30 32.32
CA CYS A 293 3.43 -5.70 32.50
C CYS A 293 4.45 -6.55 31.74
N GLY A 294 5.46 -5.91 31.14
CA GLY A 294 6.47 -6.59 30.34
C GLY A 294 7.44 -7.46 31.16
N PRO A 295 8.46 -8.04 30.53
CA PRO A 295 9.41 -8.92 31.20
C PRO A 295 10.10 -8.29 32.41
N ASN A 296 10.43 -9.10 33.43
CA ASN A 296 11.12 -8.69 34.66
C ASN A 296 10.38 -7.62 35.50
N SER A 297 9.05 -7.58 35.39
CA SER A 297 8.21 -6.64 36.13
C SER A 297 7.02 -7.34 36.76
N ILE A 298 6.41 -6.70 37.76
CA ILE A 298 5.23 -7.20 38.48
C ILE A 298 4.05 -6.25 38.33
N CYS A 299 2.86 -6.81 38.15
CA CYS A 299 1.60 -6.09 38.24
C CYS A 299 1.05 -6.13 39.67
N SER A 300 0.67 -4.98 40.19
CA SER A 300 -0.07 -4.84 41.44
C SER A 300 -1.37 -4.07 41.19
N TYR A 301 -2.40 -4.36 41.98
CA TYR A 301 -3.63 -3.58 41.95
C TYR A 301 -3.64 -2.59 43.11
N VAL A 302 -3.73 -1.30 42.81
CA VAL A 302 -3.82 -0.22 43.78
C VAL A 302 -5.25 0.34 43.75
N PRO A 303 -5.98 0.36 44.87
CA PRO A 303 -7.30 0.98 44.94
C PRO A 303 -7.26 2.40 44.37
N HIS A 304 -8.29 2.78 43.59
CA HIS A 304 -8.44 4.08 42.90
C HIS A 304 -7.45 4.37 41.75
N LEU A 305 -6.25 3.81 41.75
CA LEU A 305 -5.24 3.96 40.69
C LEU A 305 -5.29 2.83 39.64
N GLY A 306 -5.93 1.70 39.97
CA GLY A 306 -6.04 0.55 39.09
C GLY A 306 -4.77 -0.30 39.07
N ARG A 307 -4.40 -0.82 37.90
CA ARG A 307 -3.18 -1.64 37.74
C ARG A 307 -1.94 -0.77 37.75
N LYS A 308 -0.93 -1.15 38.51
CA LYS A 308 0.39 -0.52 38.60
C LYS A 308 1.47 -1.56 38.29
N CYS A 309 2.29 -1.29 37.29
CA CYS A 309 3.49 -2.07 37.00
C CYS A 309 4.68 -1.52 37.79
N SER A 310 5.55 -2.40 38.28
CA SER A 310 6.84 -2.04 38.89
C SER A 310 7.93 -3.03 38.49
N CYS A 311 9.16 -2.54 38.38
CA CYS A 311 10.31 -3.41 38.12
C CYS A 311 10.65 -4.24 39.36
N LEU A 312 11.21 -5.42 39.13
CA LEU A 312 11.83 -6.22 40.19
C LEU A 312 13.05 -5.48 40.79
N PRO A 313 13.42 -5.75 42.06
CA PRO A 313 14.61 -5.14 42.64
C PRO A 313 15.89 -5.44 41.84
N GLY A 314 16.70 -4.41 41.57
CA GLY A 314 17.88 -4.50 40.69
C GLY A 314 17.58 -4.46 39.19
N PHE A 315 16.32 -4.19 38.81
CA PHE A 315 15.92 -3.96 37.43
C PHE A 315 15.42 -2.52 37.26
N LYS A 316 15.69 -1.94 36.10
CA LYS A 316 15.27 -0.59 35.73
C LYS A 316 14.37 -0.62 34.50
N ILE A 317 13.36 0.24 34.50
CA ILE A 317 12.42 0.32 33.38
C ILE A 317 13.15 0.56 32.05
N ARG A 318 12.79 -0.21 31.03
CA ARG A 318 13.41 -0.10 29.70
C ARG A 318 13.01 1.18 28.99
N ASP A 319 11.72 1.50 29.05
CA ASP A 319 11.12 2.70 28.46
C ASP A 319 10.02 3.21 29.39
N ARG A 320 10.07 4.49 29.76
CA ARG A 320 9.07 5.11 30.65
C ARG A 320 7.70 5.29 29.99
N THR A 321 7.62 5.17 28.67
CA THR A 321 6.40 5.37 27.88
C THR A 321 5.65 4.07 27.58
N ASP A 322 6.30 2.91 27.67
CA ASP A 322 5.71 1.61 27.32
C ASP A 322 6.17 0.47 28.26
N TRP A 323 5.30 0.08 29.19
CA TRP A 323 5.56 -1.04 30.10
C TRP A 323 5.56 -2.41 29.43
N SER A 324 5.03 -2.55 28.21
CA SER A 324 5.07 -3.85 27.51
C SER A 324 6.50 -4.31 27.23
N LEU A 325 7.46 -3.37 27.21
CA LEU A 325 8.90 -3.63 27.06
C LEU A 325 9.58 -4.12 28.35
N GLY A 326 8.92 -3.97 29.51
CA GLY A 326 9.39 -4.46 30.80
C GLY A 326 10.62 -3.72 31.33
N CYS A 327 11.46 -4.45 32.06
CA CYS A 327 12.62 -3.91 32.78
C CYS A 327 13.93 -4.60 32.37
N LEU A 328 14.99 -3.79 32.31
CA LEU A 328 16.38 -4.21 32.08
C LEU A 328 17.06 -4.55 33.39
N GLN A 329 17.87 -5.59 33.36
CA GLN A 329 18.67 -6.04 34.50
C GLN A 329 19.91 -5.12 34.66
N GLU A 330 20.13 -4.52 35.85
CA GLU A 330 21.27 -3.62 36.10
C GLU A 330 22.50 -4.32 36.69
N PHE A 331 22.49 -5.66 36.75
CA PHE A 331 23.56 -6.46 37.31
C PHE A 331 23.87 -7.69 36.44
N ASN A 332 25.13 -8.11 36.45
CA ASN A 332 25.55 -9.34 35.77
C ASN A 332 25.43 -10.52 36.74
N LEU A 333 24.68 -11.54 36.33
CA LEU A 333 24.65 -12.83 37.02
C LEU A 333 25.80 -13.70 36.51
N THR A 334 26.77 -14.00 37.37
CA THR A 334 27.75 -15.05 37.11
C THR A 334 27.12 -16.41 37.44
N CYS A 335 27.52 -17.49 36.74
CA CYS A 335 27.10 -18.85 37.11
C CYS A 335 27.86 -19.37 38.37
N THR A 336 28.62 -18.50 39.04
CA THR A 336 29.43 -18.83 40.20
C THR A 336 28.59 -18.86 41.47
N ARG A 337 28.56 -20.01 42.15
CA ARG A 337 27.73 -20.26 43.34
C ARG A 337 28.02 -19.32 44.52
N ASN A 338 29.28 -18.89 44.68
CA ASN A 338 29.69 -18.14 45.87
C ASN A 338 29.30 -16.65 45.84
N GLU A 339 28.96 -16.12 44.66
CA GLU A 339 28.71 -14.69 44.42
C GLU A 339 27.22 -14.34 44.33
N THR A 340 26.36 -15.36 44.22
CA THR A 340 24.90 -15.22 44.03
C THR A 340 24.14 -15.62 45.29
N GLY A 341 22.96 -15.02 45.47
CA GLY A 341 22.03 -15.29 46.56
C GLY A 341 20.60 -15.07 46.09
N PHE A 342 19.63 -15.17 47.00
CA PHE A 342 18.22 -15.07 46.69
C PHE A 342 17.53 -13.96 47.49
N LEU A 343 16.78 -13.11 46.80
CA LEU A 343 15.92 -12.09 47.39
C LEU A 343 14.48 -12.61 47.42
N LYS A 344 13.91 -12.72 48.62
CA LYS A 344 12.52 -13.14 48.81
C LYS A 344 11.56 -11.99 48.46
N LEU A 345 10.59 -12.27 47.61
CA LEU A 345 9.46 -11.42 47.27
C LEU A 345 8.18 -12.17 47.66
N SER A 346 7.55 -11.70 48.73
CA SER A 346 6.36 -12.37 49.29
C SER A 346 5.13 -12.16 48.43
N ASN A 347 4.27 -13.18 48.32
CA ASN A 347 2.97 -13.09 47.63
C ASN A 347 3.06 -12.62 46.16
N VAL A 348 4.20 -12.91 45.52
CA VAL A 348 4.45 -12.64 44.11
C VAL A 348 4.45 -13.96 43.35
N ASP A 349 3.68 -14.01 42.28
CA ASP A 349 3.64 -15.14 41.35
C ASP A 349 4.08 -14.70 39.95
N PHE A 350 4.86 -15.57 39.30
CA PHE A 350 5.20 -15.46 37.89
C PHE A 350 4.61 -16.66 37.17
N PHE A 351 3.60 -16.44 36.35
CA PHE A 351 2.86 -17.53 35.72
C PHE A 351 3.64 -18.18 34.58
N GLY A 352 3.79 -19.51 34.64
CA GLY A 352 4.41 -20.32 33.59
C GLY A 352 5.93 -20.16 33.47
N TYR A 353 6.46 -20.57 32.31
CA TYR A 353 7.90 -20.51 31.95
C TYR A 353 8.83 -21.16 32.99
N ASP A 354 8.34 -22.24 33.57
CA ASP A 354 9.06 -23.10 34.49
C ASP A 354 10.06 -23.95 33.71
N TYR A 355 11.33 -23.87 34.09
CA TYR A 355 12.34 -24.83 33.65
C TYR A 355 12.05 -26.23 34.20
N GLY A 356 11.50 -26.31 35.41
CA GLY A 356 11.12 -27.57 36.02
C GLY A 356 10.16 -27.39 37.18
N PHE A 357 9.27 -28.37 37.33
CA PHE A 357 8.33 -28.50 38.44
C PHE A 357 8.77 -29.66 39.34
N TYR A 358 9.06 -29.36 40.61
CA TYR A 358 9.62 -30.31 41.56
C TYR A 358 8.73 -30.39 42.82
N PRO A 359 7.80 -31.36 42.88
CA PRO A 359 6.96 -31.56 44.06
C PRO A 359 7.76 -32.21 45.19
N ASN A 360 7.40 -31.87 46.43
CA ASN A 360 8.04 -32.37 47.66
C ASN A 360 9.55 -32.04 47.79
N TYR A 361 9.99 -30.94 47.18
CA TYR A 361 11.36 -30.46 47.32
C TYR A 361 11.46 -29.48 48.48
N THR A 362 12.39 -29.72 49.40
CA THR A 362 12.68 -28.75 50.47
C THR A 362 13.16 -27.42 49.89
N PHE A 363 13.07 -26.35 50.66
CA PHE A 363 13.55 -25.03 50.24
C PHE A 363 15.01 -25.09 49.73
N GLY A 364 15.92 -25.70 50.50
CA GLY A 364 17.34 -25.81 50.11
C GLY A 364 17.56 -26.68 48.86
N MET A 365 16.72 -27.69 48.63
CA MET A 365 16.78 -28.46 47.38
C MET A 365 16.36 -27.60 46.18
N CYS A 366 15.29 -26.81 46.31
CA CYS A 366 14.83 -25.90 45.26
C CYS A 366 15.85 -24.81 44.96
N GLU A 367 16.44 -24.23 46.01
CA GLU A 367 17.55 -23.28 45.92
C GLU A 367 18.72 -23.89 45.14
N ASN A 368 19.08 -25.13 45.47
CA ASN A 368 20.18 -25.83 44.82
C ASN A 368 19.92 -26.09 43.34
N VAL A 369 18.68 -26.41 42.94
CA VAL A 369 18.28 -26.54 41.52
C VAL A 369 18.57 -25.24 40.77
N CYS A 370 18.13 -24.09 41.30
CA CYS A 370 18.34 -22.80 40.63
C CYS A 370 19.81 -22.34 40.63
N LEU A 371 20.60 -22.75 41.63
CA LEU A 371 22.04 -22.49 41.66
C LEU A 371 22.81 -23.33 40.63
N HIS A 372 22.36 -24.55 40.33
CA HIS A 372 22.98 -25.43 39.35
C HIS A 372 22.63 -25.08 37.90
N THR A 373 21.50 -24.42 37.68
CA THR A 373 21.07 -23.96 36.35
C THR A 373 21.52 -22.53 36.11
N CYS A 374 22.47 -22.32 35.17
CA CYS A 374 23.03 -20.99 34.90
C CYS A 374 21.95 -19.98 34.46
N ASP A 375 20.99 -20.40 33.65
CA ASP A 375 19.90 -19.54 33.15
C ASP A 375 18.76 -19.32 34.13
N CYS A 376 18.81 -19.95 35.31
CA CYS A 376 17.78 -19.74 36.32
C CYS A 376 17.84 -18.30 36.85
N LYS A 377 16.71 -17.60 36.76
CA LYS A 377 16.51 -16.22 37.25
C LYS A 377 15.96 -16.19 38.67
N GLY A 378 15.40 -17.30 39.15
CA GLY A 378 14.81 -17.42 40.48
C GLY A 378 13.93 -18.67 40.55
N PHE A 379 13.28 -18.88 41.68
CA PHE A 379 12.31 -19.97 41.82
C PHE A 379 11.09 -19.55 42.62
N GLN A 380 9.92 -20.07 42.23
CA GLN A 380 8.69 -19.97 43.00
C GLN A 380 8.65 -21.11 44.02
N PHE A 381 8.27 -20.78 45.26
CA PHE A 381 8.09 -21.77 46.31
C PHE A 381 6.71 -21.58 46.97
N THR A 382 5.89 -22.63 46.96
CA THR A 382 4.53 -22.63 47.50
C THR A 382 4.22 -23.97 48.16
N PHE A 383 3.26 -24.00 49.09
CA PHE A 383 2.76 -25.24 49.70
C PHE A 383 1.39 -25.67 49.14
N ILE A 384 0.85 -24.86 48.24
CA ILE A 384 -0.51 -25.00 47.71
C ILE A 384 -0.43 -24.91 46.20
N LYS A 385 -0.95 -25.96 45.55
CA LYS A 385 -1.07 -26.07 44.10
C LYS A 385 -2.35 -26.83 43.77
N HIS A 386 -3.09 -26.33 42.76
CA HIS A 386 -4.32 -26.96 42.29
C HIS A 386 -4.08 -28.44 41.91
N ASN A 387 -5.02 -29.34 42.25
CA ASN A 387 -4.94 -30.79 42.03
C ASN A 387 -3.73 -31.52 42.63
N HIS A 388 -3.02 -30.90 43.58
CA HIS A 388 -1.94 -31.56 44.30
C HIS A 388 -2.15 -31.49 45.82
N PRO A 389 -1.56 -32.42 46.61
CA PRO A 389 -1.73 -32.45 48.06
C PRO A 389 -1.38 -31.10 48.72
N ALA A 390 -2.29 -30.55 49.51
CA ALA A 390 -1.94 -29.45 50.40
C ALA A 390 -0.91 -29.94 51.44
N ASN A 391 -0.01 -29.05 51.89
CA ASN A 391 1.02 -29.30 52.91
C ASN A 391 2.29 -30.03 52.46
N ILE A 392 2.57 -30.11 51.16
CA ILE A 392 3.91 -30.44 50.65
C ILE A 392 4.50 -29.25 49.89
N PRO A 393 5.82 -29.04 49.91
CA PRO A 393 6.43 -27.93 49.20
C PRO A 393 6.48 -28.20 47.69
N TYR A 394 6.15 -27.18 46.90
CA TYR A 394 6.25 -27.16 45.45
C TYR A 394 7.28 -26.13 45.02
N CYS A 395 8.25 -26.59 44.25
CA CYS A 395 9.33 -25.79 43.71
C CYS A 395 9.16 -25.63 42.20
N PHE A 396 9.30 -24.39 41.72
CA PHE A 396 9.25 -24.06 40.31
C PHE A 396 10.45 -23.19 39.95
N ALA A 397 11.45 -23.77 39.29
CA ALA A 397 12.61 -23.01 38.82
C ALA A 397 12.25 -22.19 37.57
N LYS A 398 12.57 -20.89 37.56
CA LYS A 398 12.20 -19.95 36.50
C LYS A 398 13.41 -19.59 35.64
N THR A 399 13.33 -19.78 34.33
CA THR A 399 14.31 -19.24 33.36
C THR A 399 13.90 -17.89 32.80
N GLN A 400 12.60 -17.59 32.85
CA GLN A 400 12.04 -16.31 32.45
C GLN A 400 11.13 -15.76 33.53
N LEU A 401 11.07 -14.43 33.62
CA LEU A 401 10.22 -13.71 34.56
C LEU A 401 9.17 -12.93 33.76
N LEU A 402 8.12 -13.65 33.35
CA LEU A 402 6.98 -13.12 32.59
C LEU A 402 5.69 -13.23 33.40
N ASN A 403 4.71 -12.35 33.13
CA ASN A 403 3.39 -12.36 33.77
C ASN A 403 3.45 -12.30 35.31
N GLY A 404 4.43 -11.54 35.83
CA GLY A 404 4.58 -11.31 37.26
C GLY A 404 3.40 -10.54 37.82
N HIS A 405 2.82 -11.01 38.93
CA HIS A 405 1.81 -10.27 39.65
C HIS A 405 1.93 -10.46 41.15
N HIS A 406 1.57 -9.41 41.89
CA HIS A 406 1.50 -9.42 43.33
C HIS A 406 0.04 -9.50 43.77
N SER A 407 -0.30 -10.52 44.55
CA SER A 407 -1.65 -10.75 45.06
C SER A 407 -1.58 -11.17 46.52
N PRO A 408 -2.21 -10.42 47.45
CA PRO A 408 -2.25 -10.80 48.87
C PRO A 408 -2.86 -12.20 49.12
N ASN A 409 -3.68 -12.69 48.19
CA ASN A 409 -4.32 -13.99 48.27
C ASN A 409 -3.43 -15.14 47.77
N PHE A 410 -2.33 -14.83 47.08
CA PHE A 410 -1.43 -15.84 46.56
C PHE A 410 -0.53 -16.38 47.69
N GLN A 411 -0.61 -17.69 47.93
CA GLN A 411 0.07 -18.36 49.05
C GLN A 411 1.40 -18.98 48.61
N GLY A 412 2.30 -18.13 48.09
CA GLY A 412 3.64 -18.51 47.69
C GLY A 412 4.56 -17.30 47.56
N ASP A 413 5.86 -17.57 47.49
CA ASP A 413 6.89 -16.54 47.43
C ASP A 413 7.85 -16.79 46.27
N LEU A 414 8.27 -15.71 45.60
CA LEU A 414 9.32 -15.75 44.59
C LEU A 414 10.67 -15.48 45.25
N TYR A 415 11.66 -16.32 44.96
CA TYR A 415 13.04 -16.14 45.37
C TYR A 415 13.86 -15.75 44.14
N LEU A 416 14.11 -14.45 43.98
CA LEU A 416 14.81 -13.85 42.85
C LEU A 416 16.32 -14.03 43.01
N LYS A 417 16.99 -14.57 41.98
CA LYS A 417 18.45 -14.75 41.98
C LYS A 417 19.14 -13.40 41.75
N VAL A 418 19.94 -12.97 42.72
CA VAL A 418 20.64 -11.67 42.72
C VAL A 418 22.08 -11.82 43.20
N PRO A 419 23.01 -10.91 42.86
CA PRO A 419 24.33 -10.85 43.47
C PRO A 419 24.22 -10.51 44.97
N LYS A 420 25.17 -10.98 45.79
CA LYS A 420 25.18 -10.71 47.25
C LYS A 420 25.41 -9.23 47.64
N LYS A 421 25.69 -8.33 46.69
CA LYS A 421 25.84 -6.89 46.95
C LYS A 421 24.46 -6.22 46.99
N THR A 422 24.25 -5.34 47.96
CA THR A 422 22.98 -4.64 48.20
C THR A 422 22.50 -3.91 46.95
N LEU A 423 21.30 -4.25 46.47
CA LEU A 423 20.68 -3.61 45.31
C LEU A 423 19.75 -2.49 45.77
N PRO A 424 19.86 -1.28 45.20
CA PRO A 424 18.88 -0.23 45.44
C PRO A 424 17.53 -0.63 44.83
N PHE A 425 16.45 -0.40 45.59
CA PHE A 425 15.08 -0.49 45.11
C PHE A 425 14.61 0.90 44.70
N GLN A 426 14.24 1.08 43.43
CA GLN A 426 13.71 2.35 42.95
C GLN A 426 12.29 2.16 42.44
N GLU A 427 11.32 2.75 43.14
CA GLU A 427 9.96 2.86 42.64
C GLU A 427 9.89 3.97 41.59
N THR A 428 9.47 3.63 40.37
CA THR A 428 9.21 4.61 39.32
C THR A 428 7.81 4.41 38.75
N GLY A 429 7.03 5.51 38.71
CA GLY A 429 5.74 5.56 38.04
C GLY A 429 5.88 5.83 36.53
N LEU A 430 4.79 5.61 35.79
CA LEU A 430 4.66 6.08 34.41
C LEU A 430 4.47 7.59 34.36
N ASP A 431 5.16 8.21 33.43
CA ASP A 431 4.68 9.44 32.80
C ASP A 431 3.98 9.03 31.51
N CYS A 432 2.65 8.88 31.54
CA CYS A 432 1.87 8.66 30.33
C CYS A 432 1.65 10.01 29.62
N PRO A 433 2.11 10.21 28.38
CA PRO A 433 1.61 11.29 27.56
C PRO A 433 0.13 11.02 27.29
N SER A 434 -0.74 11.93 27.72
CA SER A 434 -2.14 11.92 27.32
C SER A 434 -2.19 12.11 25.81
N THR A 435 -2.76 11.12 25.11
CA THR A 435 -2.99 11.06 23.65
C THR A 435 -1.72 10.90 22.79
N VAL A 436 -1.46 9.66 22.33
CA VAL A 436 -0.58 9.42 21.19
C VAL A 436 -1.36 9.78 19.93
N VAL A 437 -1.09 10.96 19.39
CA VAL A 437 -1.73 11.43 18.17
C VAL A 437 -1.05 10.81 16.95
N LYS A 438 -1.80 10.08 16.14
CA LYS A 438 -1.29 9.49 14.90
C LYS A 438 -1.34 10.53 13.78
N GLN A 439 -0.19 11.15 13.50
CA GLN A 439 -0.03 12.02 12.35
C GLN A 439 0.52 11.22 11.17
N ILE A 440 -0.23 11.17 10.07
CA ILE A 440 0.23 10.55 8.83
C ILE A 440 1.10 11.56 8.09
N ASN A 441 2.42 11.42 8.21
CA ASN A 441 3.40 12.15 7.41
C ASN A 441 3.48 11.50 6.02
N ARG A 442 2.66 11.99 5.10
CA ARG A 442 2.76 11.65 3.68
C ARG A 442 3.03 12.94 2.91
N THR A 443 4.11 12.92 2.14
CA THR A 443 4.44 13.95 1.17
C THR A 443 3.48 13.81 0.00
N TYR A 444 2.40 14.58 0.04
CA TYR A 444 1.47 14.65 -1.06
C TYR A 444 1.96 15.70 -2.05
N THR A 445 1.91 15.35 -3.33
CA THR A 445 1.72 16.37 -4.35
C THR A 445 0.44 17.10 -4.00
N LYS A 446 0.58 18.35 -3.53
CA LYS A 446 -0.52 19.31 -3.59
C LYS A 446 -1.04 19.21 -5.02
N ASN A 447 -2.25 18.69 -5.22
CA ASN A 447 -3.00 19.26 -6.32
C ASN A 447 -3.09 20.73 -5.97
N PRO A 448 -2.79 21.65 -6.89
CA PRO A 448 -2.88 23.07 -6.63
C PRO A 448 -4.28 23.31 -6.07
N GLU A 449 -4.34 23.73 -4.80
CA GLU A 449 -5.58 24.11 -4.10
C GLU A 449 -6.40 24.96 -5.06
N ASN A 450 -7.48 24.40 -5.63
CA ASN A 450 -8.30 24.92 -6.73
C ASN A 450 -7.91 26.34 -7.15
N ALA A 451 -6.70 26.46 -7.72
CA ALA A 451 -6.21 27.73 -8.17
C ALA A 451 -7.14 28.17 -9.26
N SER A 452 -7.67 27.21 -10.04
CA SER A 452 -8.73 27.42 -11.02
C SER A 452 -10.04 27.95 -10.45
N GLN A 453 -10.49 27.70 -9.22
CA GLN A 453 -11.77 28.28 -8.74
C GLN A 453 -11.61 29.73 -8.26
N LYS A 454 -10.55 30.02 -7.49
CA LYS A 454 -10.21 31.42 -7.14
C LYS A 454 -9.73 32.21 -8.36
N PHE A 455 -9.03 31.55 -9.28
CA PHE A 455 -8.63 32.11 -10.56
C PHE A 455 -9.85 32.31 -11.44
N VAL A 456 -10.80 31.38 -11.58
CA VAL A 456 -12.01 31.58 -12.40
C VAL A 456 -12.86 32.70 -11.83
N VAL A 457 -12.99 32.85 -10.51
CA VAL A 457 -13.72 33.99 -9.92
C VAL A 457 -12.96 35.31 -10.13
N ARG A 458 -11.64 35.35 -9.87
CA ARG A 458 -10.82 36.55 -10.13
C ARG A 458 -10.73 36.88 -11.62
N PHE A 459 -10.66 35.87 -12.46
CA PHE A 459 -10.62 35.93 -13.91
C PHE A 459 -11.98 36.38 -14.44
N ALA A 460 -13.11 35.95 -13.86
CA ALA A 460 -14.43 36.45 -14.21
C ALA A 460 -14.62 37.92 -13.78
N ILE A 461 -14.10 38.32 -12.61
CA ILE A 461 -14.10 39.73 -12.19
C ILE A 461 -13.22 40.58 -13.11
N VAL A 462 -12.03 40.07 -13.47
CA VAL A 462 -11.12 40.72 -14.43
C VAL A 462 -11.74 40.72 -15.82
N LEU A 463 -12.40 39.65 -16.26
CA LEU A 463 -13.12 39.60 -17.54
C LEU A 463 -14.26 40.60 -17.55
N GLY A 464 -15.01 40.73 -16.47
CA GLY A 464 -16.08 41.72 -16.35
C GLY A 464 -15.55 43.16 -16.38
N ALA A 465 -14.42 43.41 -15.72
CA ALA A 465 -13.74 44.71 -15.77
C ALA A 465 -13.13 45.00 -17.15
N VAL A 466 -12.58 43.97 -17.82
CA VAL A 466 -12.04 44.04 -19.18
C VAL A 466 -13.17 44.17 -20.19
N GLU A 467 -14.31 43.51 -20.04
CA GLU A 467 -15.47 43.68 -20.90
C GLU A 467 -16.07 45.08 -20.74
N LEU A 468 -16.18 45.61 -19.51
CA LEU A 468 -16.59 47.01 -19.30
C LEU A 468 -15.57 48.00 -19.88
N GLY A 469 -14.27 47.70 -19.74
CA GLY A 469 -13.18 48.47 -20.33
C GLY A 469 -13.16 48.39 -21.86
N VAL A 470 -13.44 47.23 -22.43
CA VAL A 470 -13.56 46.98 -23.88
C VAL A 470 -14.84 47.60 -24.39
N ILE A 471 -15.96 47.60 -23.68
CA ILE A 471 -17.17 48.33 -24.08
C ILE A 471 -16.91 49.84 -24.05
N PHE A 472 -16.15 50.33 -23.07
CA PHE A 472 -15.72 51.73 -23.01
C PHE A 472 -14.74 52.08 -24.14
N VAL A 473 -13.74 51.22 -24.40
CA VAL A 473 -12.73 51.40 -25.46
C VAL A 473 -13.32 51.18 -26.85
N VAL A 474 -14.19 50.21 -27.06
CA VAL A 474 -14.94 49.95 -28.29
C VAL A 474 -15.97 51.06 -28.51
N GLY A 475 -16.61 51.58 -27.47
CA GLY A 475 -17.38 52.83 -27.55
C GLY A 475 -16.51 54.03 -27.97
N CYS A 476 -15.29 54.14 -27.45
CA CYS A 476 -14.31 55.16 -27.85
C CYS A 476 -13.66 54.89 -29.23
N CYS A 477 -13.59 53.64 -29.68
CA CYS A 477 -12.97 53.19 -30.93
C CYS A 477 -13.98 53.15 -32.08
N PHE A 478 -15.27 52.89 -31.86
CA PHE A 478 -16.32 53.15 -32.85
C PHE A 478 -16.42 54.65 -33.16
N LEU A 479 -16.02 55.51 -32.22
CA LEU A 479 -15.83 56.95 -32.46
C LEU A 479 -14.50 57.30 -33.16
N ARG A 480 -13.51 56.39 -33.21
CA ARG A 480 -12.18 56.67 -33.77
C ARG A 480 -11.74 55.79 -34.96
N ALA A 481 -12.47 54.74 -35.28
CA ALA A 481 -12.08 53.76 -36.29
C ALA A 481 -13.12 53.69 -37.43
N HIS A 482 -13.43 54.87 -37.99
CA HIS A 482 -13.80 55.00 -39.41
C HIS A 482 -12.54 54.96 -40.31
N GLN A 483 -11.40 54.46 -39.80
CA GLN A 483 -10.14 54.45 -40.53
C GLN A 483 -9.45 53.10 -40.38
N ASN A 484 -9.55 52.37 -41.49
CA ASN A 484 -8.57 51.43 -42.04
C ASN A 484 -8.25 50.14 -41.27
N SER A 485 -8.95 49.11 -41.74
CA SER A 485 -8.45 47.80 -42.21
C SER A 485 -6.93 47.57 -42.30
N SER A 486 -6.46 46.50 -41.64
CA SER A 486 -6.05 45.23 -42.28
C SER A 486 -4.73 44.64 -41.76
N ALA A 487 -4.78 43.31 -41.63
CA ALA A 487 -3.71 42.32 -41.75
C ALA A 487 -2.66 42.18 -40.62
N GLY A 488 -2.69 41.01 -39.94
CA GLY A 488 -1.58 40.57 -39.09
C GLY A 488 -1.77 39.28 -38.28
N THR A 489 -2.48 38.26 -38.78
CA THR A 489 -2.81 37.04 -37.99
C THR A 489 -1.95 35.83 -38.37
N HIS A 490 -0.62 35.91 -38.26
CA HIS A 490 0.24 34.74 -38.50
C HIS A 490 1.23 34.37 -37.38
N ASN A 491 1.34 35.14 -36.31
CA ASN A 491 2.37 34.90 -35.27
C ASN A 491 1.88 34.38 -33.93
N TYR A 492 0.57 34.13 -33.73
CA TYR A 492 0.04 33.88 -32.38
C TYR A 492 0.00 32.41 -31.93
N TYR A 493 0.25 31.44 -32.82
CA TYR A 493 0.14 30.00 -32.48
C TYR A 493 1.45 29.34 -32.03
N ARG A 494 2.54 30.10 -31.88
CA ARG A 494 3.86 29.52 -31.56
C ARG A 494 4.04 29.10 -30.09
N MET A 495 3.05 29.30 -29.22
CA MET A 495 3.30 29.27 -27.76
C MET A 495 2.44 28.31 -26.92
N ALA A 496 1.60 27.44 -27.51
CA ALA A 496 0.75 26.53 -26.72
C ALA A 496 1.17 25.04 -26.76
N THR A 497 1.91 24.57 -27.78
CA THR A 497 2.22 23.14 -27.97
C THR A 497 3.71 22.80 -28.10
N GLY A 498 4.61 23.77 -28.21
CA GLY A 498 6.05 23.52 -28.44
C GLY A 498 6.42 23.04 -29.87
N PHE A 499 5.46 22.66 -30.71
CA PHE A 499 5.70 22.16 -32.08
C PHE A 499 4.98 22.94 -33.17
N ARG A 500 5.53 22.89 -34.38
CA ARG A 500 4.91 23.47 -35.58
C ARG A 500 3.82 22.54 -36.11
N LYS A 501 2.61 23.07 -36.30
CA LYS A 501 1.58 22.45 -37.13
C LYS A 501 1.91 22.74 -38.60
N PHE A 502 2.18 21.69 -39.38
CA PHE A 502 2.40 21.78 -40.82
C PHE A 502 1.10 21.52 -41.58
N THR A 503 0.98 22.10 -42.77
CA THR A 503 -0.11 21.75 -43.69
C THR A 503 0.28 20.55 -44.56
N LEU A 504 -0.71 19.83 -45.10
CA LEU A 504 -0.43 18.71 -46.00
C LEU A 504 0.28 19.16 -47.28
N SER A 505 -0.05 20.36 -47.78
CA SER A 505 0.60 20.94 -48.96
C SER A 505 2.07 21.24 -48.71
N GLU A 506 2.42 21.76 -47.53
CA GLU A 506 3.81 21.98 -47.11
C GLU A 506 4.59 20.65 -47.09
N LEU A 507 4.06 19.62 -46.42
CA LEU A 507 4.75 18.33 -46.30
C LEU A 507 4.82 17.59 -47.64
N LYS A 508 3.78 17.66 -48.47
CA LYS A 508 3.79 17.08 -49.82
C LYS A 508 4.83 17.75 -50.71
N LYS A 509 5.03 19.06 -50.59
CA LYS A 509 6.10 19.78 -51.28
C LYS A 509 7.48 19.36 -50.76
N ALA A 510 7.64 19.29 -49.44
CA ALA A 510 8.89 18.90 -48.79
C ALA A 510 9.36 17.49 -49.20
N THR A 511 8.42 16.56 -49.40
CA THR A 511 8.70 15.16 -49.80
C THR A 511 8.67 14.93 -51.31
N ARG A 512 8.57 15.99 -52.14
CA ARG A 512 8.44 15.90 -53.61
C ARG A 512 7.29 14.96 -54.04
N GLY A 513 6.17 15.04 -53.35
CA GLY A 513 5.00 14.18 -53.59
C GLY A 513 5.09 12.81 -52.93
N PHE A 514 5.83 12.69 -51.82
CA PHE A 514 6.10 11.42 -51.12
C PHE A 514 6.91 10.43 -51.99
N SER A 515 7.94 10.93 -52.68
CA SER A 515 8.69 10.15 -53.67
C SER A 515 9.76 9.21 -53.08
N GLU A 516 10.38 9.59 -51.97
CA GLU A 516 11.52 8.88 -51.37
C GLU A 516 11.09 8.24 -50.05
N GLU A 517 10.71 6.96 -50.12
CA GLU A 517 10.39 6.13 -48.97
C GLU A 517 11.67 5.63 -48.30
N ILE A 518 11.79 5.88 -47.00
CA ILE A 518 12.95 5.48 -46.18
C ILE A 518 12.60 4.41 -45.15
N GLY A 519 11.33 4.05 -45.01
CA GLY A 519 10.90 2.98 -44.11
C GLY A 519 9.40 2.74 -44.17
N ARG A 520 9.00 1.48 -43.92
CA ARG A 520 7.59 1.05 -43.90
C ARG A 520 7.38 0.03 -42.79
N GLY A 521 6.35 0.27 -41.98
CA GLY A 521 5.98 -0.61 -40.88
C GLY A 521 4.47 -0.66 -40.66
N ALA A 522 4.06 -1.35 -39.58
CA ALA A 522 2.65 -1.47 -39.19
C ALA A 522 1.99 -0.10 -38.95
N GLY A 523 2.76 0.86 -38.43
CA GLY A 523 2.29 2.23 -38.16
C GLY A 523 2.30 3.16 -39.38
N GLY A 524 2.68 2.72 -40.58
CA GLY A 524 2.63 3.53 -41.80
C GLY A 524 3.97 3.63 -42.54
N VAL A 525 4.09 4.67 -43.38
CA VAL A 525 5.22 4.85 -44.31
C VAL A 525 5.97 6.13 -43.97
N VAL A 526 7.30 6.05 -43.92
CA VAL A 526 8.19 7.17 -43.61
C VAL A 526 8.87 7.64 -44.90
N TYR A 527 8.80 8.94 -45.16
CA TYR A 527 9.41 9.58 -46.33
C TYR A 527 10.49 10.55 -45.92
N LYS A 528 11.54 10.67 -46.71
CA LYS A 528 12.51 11.75 -46.57
C LYS A 528 11.97 13.02 -47.20
N GLY A 529 12.14 14.15 -46.52
CA GLY A 529 11.75 15.46 -47.04
C GLY A 529 12.71 16.55 -46.62
N VAL A 530 12.73 17.63 -47.40
CA VAL A 530 13.46 18.86 -47.06
C VAL A 530 12.44 19.94 -46.77
N LEU A 531 12.42 20.41 -45.52
CA LEU A 531 11.51 21.46 -45.06
C LEU A 531 11.86 22.81 -45.69
N SER A 532 10.95 23.79 -45.58
CA SER A 532 11.13 25.14 -46.14
C SER A 532 12.35 25.89 -45.58
N ASP A 533 12.82 25.49 -44.40
CA ASP A 533 13.99 26.04 -43.71
C ASP A 533 15.28 25.20 -43.96
N HIS A 534 15.27 24.37 -45.01
CA HIS A 534 16.38 23.50 -45.44
C HIS A 534 16.74 22.35 -44.49
N ARG A 535 15.99 22.14 -43.41
CA ARG A 535 16.20 20.98 -42.53
C ARG A 535 15.70 19.69 -43.20
N ILE A 536 16.48 18.61 -43.09
CA ILE A 536 16.11 17.28 -43.58
C ILE A 536 15.26 16.59 -42.51
N ALA A 537 14.05 16.17 -42.88
CA ALA A 537 13.07 15.56 -41.98
C ALA A 537 12.69 14.15 -42.44
N ALA A 538 12.38 13.30 -41.47
CA ALA A 538 11.67 12.04 -41.66
C ALA A 538 10.17 12.29 -41.42
N ILE A 539 9.36 12.11 -42.46
CA ILE A 539 7.91 12.40 -42.44
C ILE A 539 7.16 11.07 -42.44
N LYS A 540 6.71 10.65 -41.26
CA LYS A 540 5.91 9.43 -41.06
C LYS A 540 4.45 9.73 -41.36
N ARG A 541 3.92 9.13 -42.41
CA ARG A 541 2.48 9.15 -42.77
C ARG A 541 1.83 7.90 -42.22
N LEU A 542 0.92 8.08 -41.26
CA LEU A 542 0.18 6.99 -40.64
C LEU A 542 -0.92 6.48 -41.60
N ASN A 543 -1.34 5.24 -41.44
CA ASN A 543 -2.32 4.62 -42.32
C ASN A 543 -3.70 5.31 -42.21
N ASP A 544 -4.20 5.87 -43.32
CA ASP A 544 -5.39 6.74 -43.39
C ASP A 544 -6.75 6.05 -43.05
N ALA A 545 -6.77 4.77 -42.66
CA ALA A 545 -7.97 3.92 -42.73
C ALA A 545 -8.33 3.09 -41.48
N SER A 546 -7.72 3.33 -40.32
CA SER A 546 -8.05 2.57 -39.11
C SER A 546 -8.08 3.42 -37.83
N ASP A 547 -8.98 3.08 -36.90
CA ASP A 547 -9.00 3.63 -35.53
C ASP A 547 -7.65 3.48 -34.81
N GLN A 548 -6.85 2.51 -35.26
CA GLN A 548 -5.49 2.26 -34.78
C GLN A 548 -4.51 3.38 -35.19
N GLY A 549 -4.61 3.92 -36.41
CA GLY A 549 -3.74 5.00 -36.88
C GLY A 549 -3.99 6.33 -36.16
N GLU A 550 -5.24 6.64 -35.81
CA GLU A 550 -5.56 7.80 -34.97
C GLU A 550 -5.03 7.62 -33.55
N ALA A 551 -5.17 6.43 -32.97
CA ALA A 551 -4.66 6.15 -31.63
C ALA A 551 -3.13 6.28 -31.55
N GLU A 552 -2.40 5.76 -32.54
CA GLU A 552 -0.95 5.91 -32.65
C GLU A 552 -0.53 7.37 -32.83
N PHE A 553 -1.26 8.14 -33.65
CA PHE A 553 -1.03 9.57 -33.81
C PHE A 553 -1.14 10.32 -32.49
N GLN A 554 -2.24 10.09 -31.74
CA GLN A 554 -2.48 10.74 -30.46
C GLN A 554 -1.44 10.31 -29.43
N ALA A 555 -1.05 9.04 -29.39
CA ALA A 555 -0.02 8.53 -28.49
C ALA A 555 1.35 9.21 -28.76
N GLU A 556 1.78 9.28 -30.02
CA GLU A 556 3.04 9.94 -30.38
C GLU A 556 2.98 11.44 -30.05
N VAL A 557 1.98 12.18 -30.52
CA VAL A 557 1.90 13.64 -30.30
C VAL A 557 1.77 14.00 -28.81
N SER A 558 1.05 13.21 -28.02
CA SER A 558 0.87 13.47 -26.58
C SER A 558 2.08 13.10 -25.72
N THR A 559 2.89 12.13 -26.18
CA THR A 559 4.03 11.58 -25.43
C THR A 559 5.35 12.21 -25.88
N ILE A 560 5.83 11.95 -27.10
CA ILE A 560 7.15 12.44 -27.56
C ILE A 560 7.18 13.96 -27.67
N GLY A 561 6.02 14.59 -27.86
CA GLY A 561 5.91 16.04 -27.85
C GLY A 561 6.34 16.69 -26.51
N LYS A 562 6.42 15.96 -25.41
CA LYS A 562 6.82 16.54 -24.12
C LYS A 562 8.20 16.10 -23.66
N LEU A 563 8.88 15.28 -24.45
CA LEU A 563 10.13 14.63 -24.07
C LEU A 563 11.29 15.27 -24.83
N ASN A 564 12.35 15.61 -24.10
CA ASN A 564 13.60 16.09 -24.68
C ASN A 564 14.77 15.40 -23.98
N HIS A 565 15.43 14.48 -24.67
CA HIS A 565 16.56 13.74 -24.13
C HIS A 565 17.51 13.36 -25.26
N ILE A 566 18.83 13.33 -24.98
CA ILE A 566 19.86 13.08 -25.98
C ILE A 566 19.73 11.70 -26.65
N ASN A 567 19.09 10.72 -26.00
CA ASN A 567 18.89 9.38 -26.57
C ASN A 567 17.44 9.08 -27.00
N LEU A 568 16.61 10.10 -27.22
CA LEU A 568 15.26 9.97 -27.78
C LEU A 568 15.14 10.74 -29.11
N THR A 569 14.28 10.26 -30.01
CA THR A 569 14.07 10.93 -31.31
C THR A 569 13.32 12.25 -31.15
N GLU A 570 13.85 13.31 -31.75
CA GLU A 570 13.29 14.65 -31.70
C GLU A 570 12.15 14.83 -32.73
N MET A 571 10.95 15.17 -32.25
CA MET A 571 9.82 15.58 -33.10
C MET A 571 9.90 17.08 -33.39
N TRP A 572 9.74 17.47 -34.65
CA TRP A 572 9.67 18.88 -35.07
C TRP A 572 8.24 19.36 -35.28
N GLY A 573 7.30 18.45 -35.54
CA GLY A 573 5.89 18.79 -35.61
C GLY A 573 5.01 17.73 -36.23
N TYR A 574 3.81 18.15 -36.61
CA TYR A 574 2.77 17.23 -37.09
C TYR A 574 1.86 17.91 -38.11
N CYS A 575 1.16 17.09 -38.90
CA CYS A 575 0.05 17.50 -39.76
C CYS A 575 -1.19 16.67 -39.38
N ALA A 576 -2.28 17.39 -39.10
CA ALA A 576 -3.60 16.83 -38.85
C ALA A 576 -4.62 17.58 -39.72
N GLU A 577 -4.80 17.12 -40.96
CA GLU A 577 -5.70 17.72 -41.95
C GLU A 577 -6.60 16.63 -42.56
N GLY A 578 -7.92 16.73 -42.32
CA GLY A 578 -8.89 15.72 -42.75
C GLY A 578 -8.56 14.34 -42.17
N LYS A 579 -8.40 13.34 -43.05
CA LYS A 579 -7.99 11.97 -42.69
C LYS A 579 -6.47 11.78 -42.58
N HIS A 580 -5.69 12.79 -42.95
CA HIS A 580 -4.24 12.67 -43.02
C HIS A 580 -3.62 12.97 -41.67
N ARG A 581 -2.86 11.99 -41.17
CA ARG A 581 -2.05 12.07 -39.95
C ARG A 581 -0.59 11.87 -40.31
N LEU A 582 0.21 12.93 -40.18
CA LEU A 582 1.64 12.86 -40.43
C LEU A 582 2.42 13.42 -39.26
N LEU A 583 3.57 12.82 -38.99
CA LEU A 583 4.51 13.20 -37.95
C LEU A 583 5.84 13.56 -38.59
N VAL A 584 6.44 14.65 -38.12
CA VAL A 584 7.67 15.22 -38.68
C VAL A 584 8.77 15.09 -37.65
N TYR A 585 9.74 14.23 -37.93
CA TYR A 585 10.89 13.95 -37.08
C TYR A 585 12.18 14.46 -37.71
N ARG A 586 13.21 14.66 -36.89
CA ARG A 586 14.58 14.79 -37.39
C ARG A 586 14.97 13.52 -38.15
N TYR A 587 15.59 13.67 -39.32
CA TYR A 587 16.14 12.55 -40.08
C TYR A 587 17.39 11.97 -39.40
N MET A 588 17.53 10.64 -39.42
CA MET A 588 18.64 9.89 -38.82
C MET A 588 19.47 9.28 -39.94
N GLU A 589 20.73 9.72 -40.06
CA GLU A 589 21.55 9.47 -41.24
C GLU A 589 21.97 8.00 -41.41
N HIS A 590 22.13 7.26 -40.31
CA HIS A 590 22.53 5.85 -40.34
C HIS A 590 21.35 4.87 -40.20
N GLY A 591 20.11 5.37 -40.28
CA GLY A 591 18.92 4.52 -40.22
C GLY A 591 18.73 3.84 -38.86
N SER A 592 18.23 2.61 -38.88
CA SER A 592 17.93 1.81 -37.67
C SER A 592 19.08 0.89 -37.26
N LEU A 593 19.14 0.53 -35.97
CA LEU A 593 20.09 -0.45 -35.46
C LEU A 593 19.94 -1.80 -36.16
N ALA A 594 18.71 -2.22 -36.49
CA ALA A 594 18.47 -3.46 -37.24
C ALA A 594 19.19 -3.48 -38.59
N GLU A 595 19.14 -2.37 -39.34
CA GLU A 595 19.82 -2.24 -40.64
C GLU A 595 21.35 -2.26 -40.47
N GLN A 596 21.86 -1.61 -39.42
CA GLN A 596 23.29 -1.54 -39.13
C GLN A 596 23.87 -2.89 -38.66
N LEU A 597 23.14 -3.66 -37.85
CA LEU A 597 23.51 -5.03 -37.46
C LEU A 597 23.51 -5.99 -38.67
N SER A 598 22.57 -5.79 -39.59
CA SER A 598 22.48 -6.60 -40.82
C SER A 598 23.61 -6.29 -41.81
N SER A 599 23.89 -5.00 -42.03
CA SER A 599 24.85 -4.48 -43.03
C SER A 599 26.33 -4.54 -42.62
N ASN A 600 26.63 -5.03 -41.42
CA ASN A 600 27.98 -5.24 -40.90
C ASN A 600 28.81 -3.94 -40.68
N ALA A 601 28.15 -2.84 -40.32
CA ALA A 601 28.78 -1.53 -40.23
C ALA A 601 29.18 -1.10 -38.80
N LEU A 602 28.83 -1.88 -37.77
CA LEU A 602 29.06 -1.52 -36.36
C LEU A 602 30.22 -2.32 -35.74
N SER A 603 31.27 -1.61 -35.32
CA SER A 603 32.30 -2.15 -34.44
C SER A 603 31.72 -2.47 -33.06
N TRP A 604 32.46 -3.25 -32.28
CA TRP A 604 32.08 -3.59 -30.91
C TRP A 604 31.87 -2.35 -30.04
N GLU A 605 32.76 -1.36 -30.13
CA GLU A 605 32.72 -0.13 -29.35
C GLU A 605 31.43 0.63 -29.61
N LYS A 606 31.05 0.76 -30.90
CA LYS A 606 29.78 1.39 -31.27
C LYS A 606 28.58 0.60 -30.73
N ARG A 607 28.60 -0.74 -30.77
CA ARG A 607 27.53 -1.55 -30.18
C ARG A 607 27.40 -1.30 -28.68
N PHE A 608 28.52 -1.21 -27.96
CA PHE A 608 28.51 -0.92 -26.53
C PHE A 608 27.97 0.49 -26.24
N GLU A 609 28.42 1.51 -26.97
CA GLU A 609 27.90 2.88 -26.83
C GLU A 609 26.41 2.98 -27.14
N ILE A 610 25.94 2.27 -28.18
CA ILE A 610 24.53 2.19 -28.54
C ILE A 610 23.73 1.52 -27.41
N ALA A 611 24.24 0.46 -26.81
CA ALA A 611 23.61 -0.21 -25.68
C ALA A 611 23.46 0.73 -24.47
N VAL A 612 24.53 1.45 -24.12
CA VAL A 612 24.54 2.43 -23.01
C VAL A 612 23.59 3.59 -23.30
N GLY A 613 23.66 4.19 -24.49
CA GLY A 613 22.79 5.32 -24.84
C GLY A 613 21.31 4.91 -24.91
N THR A 614 21.01 3.72 -25.40
CA THR A 614 19.64 3.18 -25.37
C THR A 614 19.15 3.00 -23.94
N ALA A 615 20.00 2.48 -23.04
CA ALA A 615 19.65 2.35 -21.62
C ALA A 615 19.38 3.70 -20.96
N LYS A 616 20.21 4.72 -21.24
CA LYS A 616 20.00 6.11 -20.76
C LYS A 616 18.66 6.67 -21.26
N GLY A 617 18.33 6.45 -22.54
CA GLY A 617 17.05 6.85 -23.11
C GLY A 617 15.84 6.24 -22.39
N LEU A 618 15.89 4.93 -22.11
CA LEU A 618 14.82 4.23 -21.41
C LEU A 618 14.76 4.59 -19.91
N ALA A 619 15.91 4.77 -19.24
CA ALA A 619 15.97 5.23 -17.86
C ALA A 619 15.31 6.60 -17.70
N TYR A 620 15.56 7.52 -18.65
CA TYR A 620 14.87 8.81 -18.70
C TYR A 620 13.35 8.66 -18.79
N LEU A 621 12.84 7.75 -19.65
CA LEU A 621 11.40 7.49 -19.79
C LEU A 621 10.76 6.87 -18.54
N HIS A 622 11.49 6.04 -17.81
CA HIS A 622 10.92 5.31 -16.67
C HIS A 622 11.05 6.05 -15.34
N GLU A 623 12.09 6.86 -15.16
CA GLU A 623 12.50 7.33 -13.84
C GLU A 623 12.65 8.86 -13.73
N GLU A 624 13.13 9.52 -14.80
CA GLU A 624 13.51 10.94 -14.77
C GLU A 624 12.44 11.90 -15.34
N CYS A 625 11.62 11.45 -16.28
CA CYS A 625 10.56 12.28 -16.85
C CYS A 625 9.37 12.50 -15.86
N LEU A 626 8.69 13.64 -16.00
CA LEU A 626 7.58 14.05 -15.11
C LEU A 626 6.38 13.09 -15.16
N GLU A 627 6.08 12.56 -16.35
CA GLU A 627 5.07 11.54 -16.59
C GLU A 627 5.80 10.28 -17.06
N TRP A 628 5.83 9.22 -16.25
CA TRP A 628 6.51 7.97 -16.60
C TRP A 628 5.95 7.40 -17.90
N VAL A 629 6.79 7.03 -18.86
CA VAL A 629 6.34 6.53 -20.16
C VAL A 629 6.84 5.11 -20.35
N LEU A 630 5.91 4.17 -20.60
CA LEU A 630 6.28 2.86 -21.14
C LEU A 630 6.38 2.95 -22.65
N HIS A 631 7.46 2.43 -23.21
CA HIS A 631 7.66 2.39 -24.66
C HIS A 631 6.84 1.26 -25.31
N CYS A 632 6.81 0.07 -24.68
CA CYS A 632 6.07 -1.14 -25.07
C CYS A 632 6.51 -1.80 -26.39
N ASP A 633 7.37 -1.16 -27.20
CA ASP A 633 7.87 -1.72 -28.46
C ASP A 633 9.38 -1.46 -28.67
N VAL A 634 10.18 -1.70 -27.63
CA VAL A 634 11.65 -1.59 -27.72
C VAL A 634 12.20 -2.74 -28.57
N LYS A 635 12.85 -2.41 -29.68
CA LYS A 635 13.47 -3.35 -30.63
C LYS A 635 14.50 -2.65 -31.52
N PRO A 636 15.41 -3.36 -32.20
CA PRO A 636 16.46 -2.75 -33.01
C PRO A 636 15.94 -1.86 -34.16
N GLN A 637 14.74 -2.13 -34.68
CA GLN A 637 14.12 -1.29 -35.73
C GLN A 637 13.69 0.09 -35.20
N ASN A 638 13.44 0.19 -33.89
CA ASN A 638 12.97 1.41 -33.22
C ASN A 638 14.12 2.17 -32.52
N ILE A 639 15.36 1.72 -32.65
CA ILE A 639 16.56 2.43 -32.18
C ILE A 639 17.25 3.00 -33.42
N LEU A 640 17.10 4.31 -33.64
CA LEU A 640 17.70 5.00 -34.78
C LEU A 640 19.06 5.57 -34.44
N LEU A 641 19.89 5.79 -35.46
CA LEU A 641 21.27 6.22 -35.31
C LEU A 641 21.51 7.51 -36.09
N ASP A 642 21.92 8.56 -35.37
CA ASP A 642 22.33 9.82 -36.01
C ASP A 642 23.69 9.68 -36.69
N SER A 643 24.13 10.72 -37.41
CA SER A 643 25.43 10.78 -38.08
C SER A 643 26.65 10.35 -37.24
N ASN A 644 26.60 10.47 -35.91
CA ASN A 644 27.66 10.08 -34.99
C ASN A 644 27.45 8.68 -34.36
N TYR A 645 26.53 7.89 -34.91
CA TYR A 645 26.10 6.59 -34.36
C TYR A 645 25.52 6.67 -32.94
N GLN A 646 25.05 7.84 -32.51
CA GLN A 646 24.41 7.96 -31.21
C GLN A 646 22.96 7.46 -31.28
N PRO A 647 22.53 6.60 -30.34
CA PRO A 647 21.21 5.98 -30.39
C PRO A 647 20.09 6.95 -30.00
N LYS A 648 18.99 6.88 -30.74
CA LYS A 648 17.73 7.58 -30.48
C LYS A 648 16.59 6.57 -30.47
N VAL A 649 15.99 6.35 -29.30
CA VAL A 649 14.78 5.53 -29.18
C VAL A 649 13.61 6.27 -29.85
N SER A 650 12.89 5.55 -30.71
CA SER A 650 11.87 6.07 -31.61
C SER A 650 10.62 5.18 -31.63
N ASP A 651 9.57 5.65 -32.31
CA ASP A 651 8.31 4.91 -32.51
C ASP A 651 7.46 4.72 -31.24
N PHE A 652 6.94 5.85 -30.74
CA PHE A 652 6.10 5.92 -29.54
C PHE A 652 4.62 5.62 -29.82
N GLY A 653 4.28 5.04 -30.97
CA GLY A 653 2.88 4.73 -31.34
C GLY A 653 2.18 3.75 -30.39
N LEU A 654 2.96 2.90 -29.71
CA LEU A 654 2.49 1.97 -28.69
C LEU A 654 2.80 2.43 -27.26
N SER A 655 3.37 3.63 -27.11
CA SER A 655 3.78 4.15 -25.82
C SER A 655 2.58 4.47 -24.93
N TRP A 656 2.80 4.40 -23.62
CA TRP A 656 1.75 4.60 -22.64
C TRP A 656 2.22 5.53 -21.51
N PRO A 657 1.61 6.72 -21.34
CA PRO A 657 1.89 7.57 -20.20
C PRO A 657 1.28 6.97 -18.94
N MET A 658 2.10 6.85 -17.90
CA MET A 658 1.77 6.37 -16.57
C MET A 658 1.89 7.51 -15.56
N LYS A 659 0.96 7.54 -14.61
CA LYS A 659 1.09 8.37 -13.41
C LYS A 659 1.91 7.62 -12.38
N ARG A 660 2.86 8.32 -11.74
CA ARG A 660 3.70 7.78 -10.66
C ARG A 660 2.83 7.12 -9.59
N GLY A 661 2.98 5.81 -9.38
CA GLY A 661 2.19 5.03 -8.41
C GLY A 661 0.88 4.39 -8.93
N GLY A 662 0.55 4.52 -10.22
CA GLY A 662 -0.59 3.83 -10.83
C GLY A 662 -0.22 2.42 -11.30
N GLN A 663 -0.86 1.38 -10.75
CA GLN A 663 -0.82 0.04 -11.35
C GLN A 663 -1.60 0.05 -12.67
N VAL A 664 -1.07 -0.62 -13.71
CA VAL A 664 -1.81 -0.86 -14.96
C VAL A 664 -2.89 -1.91 -14.69
N HIS A 665 -4.11 -1.49 -14.38
CA HIS A 665 -5.27 -2.38 -14.27
C HIS A 665 -6.09 -2.39 -15.57
N LYS A 666 -6.18 -3.58 -16.19
CA LYS A 666 -7.27 -4.13 -17.03
C LYS A 666 -7.89 -3.30 -18.17
N SER A 667 -7.28 -2.21 -18.65
CA SER A 667 -7.72 -1.50 -19.87
C SER A 667 -6.93 -1.84 -21.15
N PHE A 668 -6.02 -2.83 -21.12
CA PHE A 668 -5.44 -3.37 -22.35
C PHE A 668 -6.45 -4.30 -23.04
N SER A 669 -7.29 -3.77 -23.92
CA SER A 669 -8.24 -4.58 -24.71
C SER A 669 -7.57 -5.32 -25.88
N LYS A 670 -6.31 -5.01 -26.20
CA LYS A 670 -5.54 -5.64 -27.29
C LYS A 670 -4.07 -5.76 -26.88
N MET A 671 -3.51 -6.98 -26.82
CA MET A 671 -2.06 -7.19 -26.74
C MET A 671 -1.37 -6.45 -27.91
N ARG A 672 -0.40 -5.59 -27.61
CA ARG A 672 0.33 -4.76 -28.58
C ARG A 672 1.83 -4.83 -28.29
N GLY A 673 2.64 -5.11 -29.31
CA GLY A 673 4.11 -5.23 -29.19
C GLY A 673 4.68 -6.22 -30.22
N THR A 674 6.00 -6.21 -30.42
CA THR A 674 6.66 -7.06 -31.41
C THR A 674 6.99 -8.45 -30.84
N ARG A 675 6.47 -9.51 -31.49
CA ARG A 675 6.73 -10.92 -31.13
C ARG A 675 8.24 -11.20 -31.10
N GLY A 676 8.71 -11.82 -30.01
CA GLY A 676 10.14 -12.09 -29.78
C GLY A 676 10.77 -11.14 -28.76
N TYR A 677 10.30 -9.89 -28.68
CA TYR A 677 10.79 -8.88 -27.71
C TYR A 677 9.84 -8.69 -26.54
N MET A 678 8.60 -9.18 -26.63
CA MET A 678 7.60 -9.08 -25.56
C MET A 678 7.96 -9.95 -24.35
N ALA A 679 7.87 -9.34 -23.16
CA ALA A 679 8.06 -10.03 -21.89
C ALA A 679 6.99 -11.11 -21.65
N PRO A 680 7.29 -12.21 -20.92
CA PRO A 680 6.34 -13.28 -20.65
C PRO A 680 5.03 -12.77 -20.02
N GLU A 681 5.12 -11.90 -19.02
CA GLU A 681 3.95 -11.34 -18.34
C GLU A 681 3.07 -10.50 -19.28
N TRP A 682 3.66 -9.93 -20.33
CA TRP A 682 2.91 -9.19 -21.36
C TRP A 682 2.14 -10.14 -22.28
N VAL A 683 2.79 -11.24 -22.68
CA VAL A 683 2.17 -12.29 -23.52
C VAL A 683 1.06 -13.03 -22.79
N PHE A 684 1.20 -13.24 -21.47
CA PHE A 684 0.20 -13.91 -20.64
C PHE A 684 -0.87 -12.96 -20.08
N ASN A 685 -0.91 -11.70 -20.52
CA ASN A 685 -1.88 -10.68 -20.08
C ASN A 685 -1.92 -10.51 -18.54
N LEU A 686 -0.76 -10.62 -17.89
CA LEU A 686 -0.57 -10.36 -16.47
C LEU A 686 -0.29 -8.86 -16.24
N THR A 687 -0.24 -8.43 -14.98
CA THR A 687 0.04 -7.03 -14.64
C THR A 687 1.44 -6.62 -15.08
N ILE A 688 1.50 -5.65 -16.00
CA ILE A 688 2.75 -5.07 -16.48
C ILE A 688 3.22 -3.86 -15.68
N THR A 689 4.52 -3.63 -15.76
CA THR A 689 5.25 -2.50 -15.19
C THR A 689 6.34 -2.09 -16.20
N SER A 690 7.20 -1.12 -15.87
CA SER A 690 8.38 -0.78 -16.68
C SER A 690 9.31 -1.96 -16.98
N LYS A 691 9.19 -3.06 -16.23
CA LYS A 691 9.94 -4.30 -16.45
C LYS A 691 9.68 -4.97 -17.81
N VAL A 692 8.61 -4.60 -18.53
CA VAL A 692 8.39 -5.09 -19.90
C VAL A 692 9.39 -4.50 -20.89
N ASP A 693 9.68 -3.20 -20.78
CA ASP A 693 10.69 -2.53 -21.60
C ASP A 693 12.10 -3.00 -21.24
N VAL A 694 12.35 -3.28 -19.94
CA VAL A 694 13.62 -3.88 -19.48
C VAL A 694 13.87 -5.24 -20.15
N TYR A 695 12.84 -6.09 -20.23
CA TYR A 695 12.94 -7.37 -20.92
C TYR A 695 13.22 -7.19 -22.41
N SER A 696 12.48 -6.30 -23.08
CA SER A 696 12.69 -5.99 -24.50
C SER A 696 14.09 -5.44 -24.77
N TYR A 697 14.62 -4.59 -23.89
CA TYR A 697 16.00 -4.12 -23.93
C TYR A 697 17.02 -5.27 -23.78
N GLY A 698 16.78 -6.20 -22.84
CA GLY A 698 17.60 -7.40 -22.71
C GLY A 698 17.66 -8.26 -23.99
N MET A 699 16.53 -8.37 -24.70
CA MET A 699 16.49 -9.04 -26.01
C MET A 699 17.29 -8.28 -27.08
N VAL A 700 17.24 -6.94 -27.11
CA VAL A 700 18.09 -6.12 -27.98
C VAL A 700 19.57 -6.36 -27.70
N LEU A 701 19.97 -6.41 -26.43
CA LEU A 701 21.37 -6.71 -26.07
C LEU A 701 21.82 -8.07 -26.57
N LEU A 702 20.99 -9.12 -26.40
CA LEU A 702 21.32 -10.45 -26.90
C LEU A 702 21.49 -10.48 -28.43
N GLU A 703 20.68 -9.71 -29.17
CA GLU A 703 20.84 -9.56 -30.62
C GLU A 703 22.10 -8.79 -31.00
N MET A 704 22.43 -7.72 -30.29
CA MET A 704 23.68 -6.98 -30.51
C MET A 704 24.92 -7.81 -30.22
N ILE A 705 24.87 -8.69 -29.22
CA ILE A 705 25.96 -9.58 -28.84
C ILE A 705 26.11 -10.71 -29.85
N SER A 706 25.01 -11.39 -30.20
CA SER A 706 25.05 -12.60 -31.01
C SER A 706 24.93 -12.38 -32.52
N GLY A 707 24.48 -11.20 -32.93
CA GLY A 707 24.13 -10.89 -34.32
C GLY A 707 22.89 -11.65 -34.83
N LYS A 708 22.12 -12.29 -33.94
CA LYS A 708 20.99 -13.16 -34.30
C LYS A 708 19.68 -12.63 -33.72
N GLY A 709 18.64 -12.62 -34.56
CA GLY A 709 17.32 -12.12 -34.18
C GLY A 709 16.53 -13.09 -33.29
N PRO A 710 15.57 -12.62 -32.48
CA PRO A 710 14.82 -13.45 -31.52
C PRO A 710 13.88 -14.48 -32.16
N THR A 711 13.54 -14.30 -33.43
CA THR A 711 12.67 -15.18 -34.22
C THR A 711 13.43 -16.09 -35.18
N GLU A 712 14.75 -15.96 -35.28
CA GLU A 712 15.56 -16.91 -36.05
C GLU A 712 15.62 -18.23 -35.30
N GLU A 713 15.24 -19.34 -35.96
CA GLU A 713 15.38 -20.68 -35.39
C GLU A 713 16.86 -21.07 -35.36
N ILE A 714 17.51 -20.83 -34.21
CA ILE A 714 18.89 -21.22 -33.99
C ILE A 714 18.88 -22.62 -33.40
N GLU A 715 19.37 -23.62 -34.16
CA GLU A 715 19.45 -25.00 -33.70
C GLU A 715 18.10 -25.53 -33.13
N ASN A 716 16.96 -25.07 -33.69
CA ASN A 716 15.61 -25.41 -33.24
C ASN A 716 15.23 -24.85 -31.84
N ARG A 717 15.86 -23.74 -31.42
CA ARG A 717 15.70 -23.12 -30.08
C ARG A 717 15.56 -21.60 -30.18
N ARG A 718 14.94 -20.99 -29.15
CA ARG A 718 14.89 -19.52 -29.00
C ARG A 718 16.22 -19.00 -28.46
N VAL A 719 16.62 -17.78 -28.86
CA VAL A 719 17.91 -17.13 -28.51
C VAL A 719 18.27 -17.25 -27.03
N VAL A 720 17.34 -16.93 -26.11
CA VAL A 720 17.60 -17.01 -24.65
C VAL A 720 17.96 -18.43 -24.19
N ARG A 721 17.29 -19.45 -24.74
CA ARG A 721 17.52 -20.85 -24.39
C ARG A 721 18.86 -21.34 -24.94
N TRP A 722 19.14 -21.00 -26.20
CA TRP A 722 20.41 -21.30 -26.86
C TRP A 722 21.59 -20.69 -26.09
N VAL A 723 21.49 -19.41 -25.70
CA VAL A 723 22.47 -18.72 -24.85
C VAL A 723 22.71 -19.47 -23.53
N ARG A 724 21.65 -19.75 -22.77
CA ARG A 724 21.76 -20.43 -21.46
C ARG A 724 22.40 -21.83 -21.57
N GLU A 725 22.18 -22.52 -22.67
CA GLU A 725 22.73 -23.86 -22.90
C GLU A 725 24.20 -23.83 -23.34
N LYS A 726 24.60 -22.90 -24.22
CA LYS A 726 26.02 -22.72 -24.60
C LYS A 726 26.87 -22.36 -23.38
N MET A 727 26.34 -21.56 -22.44
CA MET A 727 27.00 -21.31 -21.15
C MET A 727 27.19 -22.58 -20.31
N LYS A 728 26.17 -23.44 -20.24
CA LYS A 728 26.25 -24.71 -19.47
C LYS A 728 27.18 -25.74 -20.09
N GLN A 729 27.35 -25.71 -21.42
CA GLN A 729 28.21 -26.61 -22.17
C GLN A 729 29.70 -26.20 -22.11
N ALA A 730 30.00 -24.95 -21.77
CA ALA A 730 31.37 -24.48 -21.65
C ALA A 730 32.01 -24.96 -20.33
N THR A 731 32.59 -26.15 -20.35
CA THR A 731 33.33 -26.77 -19.24
C THR A 731 34.85 -26.56 -19.31
N GLY A 732 35.34 -25.61 -20.12
CA GLY A 732 36.78 -25.35 -20.28
C GLY A 732 37.13 -23.97 -20.83
N MET A 733 38.43 -23.67 -20.81
CA MET A 733 39.09 -22.36 -21.03
C MET A 733 38.94 -21.74 -22.43
N SER A 734 38.04 -22.25 -23.27
CA SER A 734 37.49 -21.56 -24.44
C SER A 734 36.27 -20.77 -23.96
N SER A 735 36.45 -19.44 -23.82
CA SER A 735 35.41 -18.58 -23.27
C SER A 735 34.11 -18.78 -24.05
N TRP A 736 33.04 -19.20 -23.36
CA TRP A 736 31.69 -19.32 -23.90
C TRP A 736 31.25 -18.09 -24.71
N ILE A 737 31.87 -16.94 -24.42
CA ILE A 737 31.77 -15.69 -25.18
C ILE A 737 32.06 -15.91 -26.67
N GLU A 738 33.16 -16.59 -27.03
CA GLU A 738 33.56 -16.82 -28.42
C GLU A 738 32.53 -17.67 -29.19
N MET A 739 31.78 -18.53 -28.49
CA MET A 739 30.72 -19.35 -29.10
C MET A 739 29.41 -18.59 -29.36
N ILE A 740 29.21 -17.47 -28.65
CA ILE A 740 27.96 -16.71 -28.67
C ILE A 740 28.10 -15.40 -29.44
N MET A 741 29.28 -14.77 -29.39
CA MET A 741 29.55 -13.50 -30.04
C MET A 741 29.31 -13.56 -31.55
N ASP A 742 28.81 -12.45 -32.08
CA ASP A 742 28.60 -12.25 -33.50
C ASP A 742 29.91 -12.55 -34.26
N PRO A 743 29.94 -13.59 -35.12
CA PRO A 743 31.14 -13.96 -35.87
C PRO A 743 31.68 -12.80 -36.72
N LYS A 744 30.82 -11.85 -37.09
CA LYS A 744 31.19 -10.67 -37.87
C LYS A 744 32.10 -9.69 -37.12
N LEU A 745 32.19 -9.78 -35.79
CA LEU A 745 33.10 -8.96 -34.98
C LEU A 745 34.55 -9.45 -35.04
N GLU A 746 34.83 -10.61 -35.66
CA GLU A 746 36.19 -11.14 -35.89
C GLU A 746 37.09 -11.19 -34.64
N GLY A 747 36.51 -11.37 -33.44
CA GLY A 747 37.27 -11.38 -32.19
C GLY A 747 37.73 -9.99 -31.70
N LYS A 748 37.35 -8.90 -32.37
CA LYS A 748 37.68 -7.52 -32.00
C LYS A 748 36.65 -6.96 -31.02
N TYR A 749 36.74 -7.41 -29.77
CA TYR A 749 35.89 -6.93 -28.69
C TYR A 749 36.60 -7.00 -27.34
N ASP A 750 36.22 -6.11 -26.44
CA ASP A 750 36.68 -6.12 -25.06
C ASP A 750 35.93 -7.20 -24.27
N LYS A 751 36.65 -8.27 -23.88
CA LYS A 751 36.06 -9.41 -23.18
C LYS A 751 35.37 -9.01 -21.86
N CYS A 752 35.91 -8.05 -21.12
CA CYS A 752 35.33 -7.61 -19.85
C CYS A 752 34.03 -6.85 -20.07
N ARG A 753 34.01 -5.93 -21.05
CA ARG A 753 32.77 -5.23 -21.42
C ARG A 753 31.71 -6.17 -22.01
N VAL A 754 32.13 -7.21 -22.73
CA VAL A 754 31.22 -8.25 -23.21
C VAL A 754 30.58 -9.00 -22.04
N GLU A 755 31.36 -9.41 -21.03
CA GLU A 755 30.85 -10.09 -19.85
C GLU A 755 29.79 -9.25 -19.12
N ILE A 756 30.06 -7.95 -18.93
CA ILE A 756 29.11 -7.02 -18.32
C ILE A 756 27.83 -6.93 -19.16
N LEU A 757 27.96 -6.71 -20.47
CA LEU A 757 26.80 -6.58 -21.36
C LEU A 757 25.95 -7.86 -21.36
N PHE A 758 26.60 -9.02 -21.27
CA PHE A 758 25.96 -10.31 -21.20
C PHE A 758 25.23 -10.53 -19.87
N GLU A 759 25.88 -10.22 -18.74
CA GLU A 759 25.29 -10.32 -17.41
C GLU A 759 24.03 -9.44 -17.31
N VAL A 760 24.14 -8.19 -17.79
CA VAL A 760 23.01 -7.26 -17.88
C VAL A 760 21.90 -7.84 -18.75
N ALA A 761 22.22 -8.35 -19.95
CA ALA A 761 21.24 -8.94 -20.84
C ALA A 761 20.47 -10.08 -20.16
N LEU A 762 21.15 -11.01 -19.49
CA LEU A 762 20.54 -12.14 -18.79
C LEU A 762 19.67 -11.73 -17.61
N LYS A 763 20.10 -10.73 -16.83
CA LYS A 763 19.29 -10.16 -15.74
C LYS A 763 18.04 -9.47 -16.28
N CYS A 764 18.15 -8.75 -17.39
CA CYS A 764 17.03 -8.11 -18.07
C CYS A 764 16.02 -9.13 -18.62
N VAL A 765 16.46 -10.28 -19.14
CA VAL A 765 15.59 -11.34 -19.67
C VAL A 765 15.17 -12.40 -18.63
N ALA A 766 15.27 -12.10 -17.34
CA ALA A 766 14.79 -13.00 -16.29
C ALA A 766 13.28 -13.29 -16.43
N GLU A 767 12.87 -14.53 -16.17
CA GLU A 767 11.46 -14.94 -16.29
C GLU A 767 10.59 -14.24 -15.24
N ASP A 768 11.08 -14.19 -14.00
CA ASP A 768 10.51 -13.37 -12.95
C ASP A 768 10.79 -11.88 -13.22
N LYS A 769 9.72 -11.09 -13.37
CA LYS A 769 9.79 -9.65 -13.63
C LYS A 769 10.35 -8.86 -12.45
N ASP A 770 10.16 -9.35 -11.22
CA ASP A 770 10.58 -8.63 -10.02
C ASP A 770 12.10 -8.78 -9.79
N ALA A 771 12.69 -9.87 -10.30
CA ALA A 771 14.13 -10.09 -10.33
C ALA A 771 14.91 -9.26 -11.36
N ARG A 772 14.23 -8.66 -12.36
CA ARG A 772 14.87 -7.80 -13.38
C ARG A 772 15.32 -6.47 -12.75
N PRO A 773 16.45 -5.88 -13.14
CA PRO A 773 16.84 -4.54 -12.67
C PRO A 773 15.90 -3.44 -13.20
N THR A 774 15.98 -2.23 -12.64
CA THR A 774 15.43 -1.02 -13.29
C THR A 774 16.36 -0.52 -14.39
N MET A 775 15.87 0.34 -15.30
CA MET A 775 16.73 0.86 -16.37
C MET A 775 17.85 1.76 -15.84
N LYS A 776 17.65 2.45 -14.72
CA LYS A 776 18.74 3.16 -14.04
C LYS A 776 19.80 2.21 -13.47
N GLU A 777 19.38 1.14 -12.79
CA GLU A 777 20.31 0.11 -12.32
C GLU A 777 21.08 -0.52 -13.48
N VAL A 778 20.43 -0.73 -14.63
CA VAL A 778 21.08 -1.19 -15.88
C VAL A 778 22.15 -0.21 -16.35
N VAL A 779 21.85 1.10 -16.38
CA VAL A 779 22.85 2.13 -16.73
C VAL A 779 24.03 2.08 -15.75
N GLU A 780 23.77 2.02 -14.45
CA GLU A 780 24.82 1.91 -13.44
C GLU A 780 25.68 0.66 -13.64
N MET A 781 25.08 -0.50 -13.91
CA MET A 781 25.80 -1.74 -14.20
C MET A 781 26.71 -1.63 -15.42
N LEU A 782 26.25 -0.99 -16.50
CA LEU A 782 27.05 -0.81 -17.72
C LEU A 782 28.19 0.20 -17.54
N LEU A 783 28.04 1.18 -16.64
CA LEU A 783 29.03 2.24 -16.41
C LEU A 783 30.04 1.92 -15.28
N ARG A 784 29.85 0.83 -14.52
CA ARG A 784 30.67 0.46 -13.34
C ARG A 784 32.18 0.43 -13.55
N GLN A 785 32.69 0.36 -14.79
CA GLN A 785 34.12 0.35 -15.08
C GLN A 785 34.70 1.65 -15.67
N GLU A 786 33.88 2.66 -15.98
CA GLU A 786 34.44 3.98 -16.35
C GLU A 786 35.08 4.67 -15.13
N ASN A 787 34.58 4.41 -13.92
CA ASN A 787 35.10 5.04 -12.70
C ASN A 787 36.42 4.43 -12.17
N ASP A 788 36.75 3.19 -12.51
CA ASP A 788 38.00 2.55 -12.07
C ASP A 788 39.17 2.79 -13.05
N SER A 789 38.90 3.33 -14.25
CA SER A 789 39.91 3.64 -15.27
C SER A 789 40.34 5.11 -15.31
N GLU A 790 39.67 6.00 -14.56
CA GLU A 790 40.15 7.39 -14.29
C GLU A 790 41.00 7.50 -13.01
N LEU A 791 41.29 6.38 -12.33
CA LEU A 791 42.08 6.30 -11.09
C LEU A 791 43.43 5.55 -11.25
N VAL A 792 43.96 5.47 -12.47
CA VAL A 792 45.33 4.95 -12.73
C VAL A 792 46.21 6.01 -13.38
#